data_AF-A0A942INR1-F1
#
_entry.id   AF-A0A942INR1-F1
#
_cell.length_a   1.000
_cell.length_b   1.000
_cell.length_c   1.000
_cell.angle_alpha   90.00
_cell.angle_beta   90.00
_cell.angle_gamma   90.00
#
_symmetry.space_group_name_H-M   'P 1'
#
loop_
_entity.id
_entity.type
_entity.pdbx_description
1 polymer ?
#
loop_
_entity_poly.entity_id
_entity_poly.type
_entity_poly.pdbx_seq_one_letter_code
_entity_poly.pdbx_strand_id
1 'polypeptide(L)'
;MMNLTSKNYSEIAIGNYSDVFSICKEAMPLNVILMSIKTSAFLSSEIHRLRSFKANGMEEEARKLKLSLPCVSFSAVALGERKIENISQYNRLLVLDFDHLPKENFNTIRNSILEDPHTYSVFRSPSGDGLKVLVHINTGLEFHKTAFQQIADYYAVLTGFEPDKSGSDPLRLCLLTYDKEIQINEYADVFQVDTSEQTKRIRQQSMMKIQEGTYPKLLEYILDETTNEESYQEGNRNNFIHQFSCNLNRGGIPEDMAMAYSMKHFTDCSENEIGSVIKGVYHRNRQEFGSVDYEIKMLTKPKEDESYLNTPCLPDDIFETLPPFIRTQCKLFGDRRERDVLFVSMLGILSGSLNRVFGVYRGKTVFPNLFIYVVAPAGSNKGVMEFARMMGVKYHKHLLSAADNAELEYRQQLEQYNLDKKNGIAGELPESPSIRKFYIPGNSSSSAMLRQIRENEGVGVICESEGDTIGNMFKQDWGNFSEIFRKAFHHEYLSINRKEREDCHEIENVKLSVIITSTPDQVASIIQSANNGLFSRMGFYLFSTPANWVDMELTEEDFSISDHFKAVGATLMDMIQHFSALDTKIVLQPHQKEWLNEFGRRWMTEVATFVDDEATAVVKRFGLILFRICMILTAVRRYGDDEAISSELVCNDLDAQNALKITETLIQHSLSMFKVLPKNGNTEVNAQMRTFFELLPDYFSRKESISTATRLGLKTPTADKYLSRLQKHGYLHQPKYGFYEKVNRINCVKHINPDTV
;
A
#
# COMPACT_ATOMS: atom_id res chain seq x y z
N MET A 1 53.42 -26.59 -29.29
CA MET A 1 52.93 -25.42 -28.53
C MET A 1 51.43 -25.34 -28.70
N MET A 2 50.67 -25.95 -27.78
CA MET A 2 49.23 -25.76 -27.67
C MET A 2 49.01 -24.82 -26.48
N ASN A 3 48.36 -23.68 -26.73
CA ASN A 3 47.90 -22.76 -25.69
C ASN A 3 46.84 -23.48 -24.84
N LEU A 4 47.27 -24.04 -23.72
CA LEU A 4 46.41 -24.49 -22.62
C LEU A 4 46.03 -23.24 -21.82
N THR A 5 44.85 -22.67 -22.08
CA THR A 5 44.26 -21.67 -21.20
C THR A 5 43.88 -22.37 -19.88
N SER A 6 44.66 -22.11 -18.83
CA SER A 6 44.34 -22.53 -17.46
C SER A 6 42.96 -22.00 -17.09
N LYS A 7 42.00 -22.88 -16.79
CA LYS A 7 40.75 -22.48 -16.15
C LYS A 7 41.10 -22.01 -14.74
N ASN A 8 41.06 -20.70 -14.50
CA ASN A 8 41.47 -20.12 -13.21
C ASN A 8 40.39 -20.35 -12.13
N TYR A 9 40.18 -21.60 -11.72
CA TYR A 9 39.27 -21.98 -10.62
C TYR A 9 39.80 -21.58 -9.24
N SER A 10 41.07 -21.16 -9.18
CA SER A 10 41.78 -20.85 -7.94
C SER A 10 41.18 -19.65 -7.17
N GLU A 11 40.53 -18.73 -7.90
CA GLU A 11 39.98 -17.47 -7.36
C GLU A 11 38.49 -17.56 -6.97
N ILE A 12 37.86 -18.73 -7.07
CA ILE A 12 36.44 -18.88 -6.70
C ILE A 12 36.25 -18.50 -5.22
N ALA A 13 35.36 -17.55 -4.95
CA ALA A 13 35.03 -17.13 -3.60
C ALA A 13 34.20 -18.21 -2.87
N ILE A 14 34.70 -18.69 -1.74
CA ILE A 14 34.11 -19.74 -0.90
C ILE A 14 33.60 -19.10 0.39
N GLY A 15 32.35 -19.39 0.78
CA GLY A 15 31.79 -18.85 2.01
C GLY A 15 32.53 -19.40 3.22
N ASN A 16 33.12 -18.53 4.05
CA ASN A 16 33.97 -18.91 5.16
C ASN A 16 33.33 -18.60 6.52
N TYR A 17 33.39 -19.57 7.42
CA TYR A 17 32.71 -19.55 8.72
C TYR A 17 33.68 -19.96 9.81
N SER A 18 33.68 -19.23 10.93
CA SER A 18 34.54 -19.51 12.08
C SER A 18 34.21 -20.85 12.75
N ASP A 19 32.93 -21.21 12.75
CA ASP A 19 32.37 -22.49 13.21
C ASP A 19 30.97 -22.71 12.59
N VAL A 20 30.34 -23.85 12.91
CA VAL A 20 29.04 -24.24 12.34
C VAL A 20 27.85 -23.37 12.78
N PHE A 21 28.01 -22.54 13.81
CA PHE A 21 26.99 -21.63 14.36
C PHE A 21 27.19 -20.18 13.90
N SER A 22 28.37 -19.86 13.37
CA SER A 22 28.72 -18.54 12.88
C SER A 22 28.01 -18.19 11.57
N ILE A 23 27.90 -16.89 11.30
CA ILE A 23 27.43 -16.33 10.03
C ILE A 23 28.62 -16.05 9.10
N CYS A 24 28.40 -16.10 7.79
CA CYS A 24 29.44 -15.79 6.81
C CYS A 24 29.70 -14.28 6.85
N LYS A 25 30.88 -13.88 7.32
CA LYS A 25 31.31 -12.47 7.34
C LYS A 25 32.03 -12.07 6.07
N GLU A 26 32.75 -13.02 5.48
CA GLU A 26 33.58 -12.81 4.29
C GLU A 26 33.69 -14.12 3.50
N ALA A 27 33.96 -14.01 2.21
CA ALA A 27 34.31 -15.14 1.36
C ALA A 27 35.82 -15.18 1.16
N MET A 28 36.39 -16.38 1.07
CA MET A 28 37.83 -16.59 0.84
C MET A 28 38.06 -17.32 -0.49
N PRO A 29 39.14 -17.02 -1.22
CA PRO A 29 39.47 -17.76 -2.45
C PRO A 29 39.67 -19.26 -2.22
N LEU A 30 39.21 -20.09 -3.16
CA LEU A 30 39.27 -21.55 -3.08
C LEU A 30 40.70 -22.06 -2.87
N ASN A 31 41.68 -21.49 -3.57
CA ASN A 31 43.08 -21.87 -3.40
C ASN A 31 43.61 -21.62 -1.99
N VAL A 32 43.18 -20.54 -1.33
CA VAL A 32 43.53 -20.24 0.07
C VAL A 32 42.95 -21.30 1.00
N ILE A 33 41.70 -21.72 0.78
CA ILE A 33 41.05 -22.78 1.56
C ILE A 33 41.77 -24.12 1.37
N LEU A 34 42.05 -24.55 0.14
CA LEU A 34 42.71 -25.82 -0.13
C LEU A 34 44.17 -25.84 0.37
N MET A 35 44.88 -24.72 0.24
CA MET A 35 46.24 -24.59 0.78
C MET A 35 46.24 -24.63 2.32
N SER A 36 45.20 -24.08 2.96
CA SER A 36 45.01 -24.15 4.40
C SER A 36 44.83 -25.60 4.86
N ILE A 37 44.06 -26.42 4.14
CA ILE A 37 43.91 -27.87 4.43
C ILE A 37 45.26 -28.59 4.36
N LYS A 38 46.15 -28.18 3.46
CA LYS A 38 47.48 -28.81 3.27
C LYS A 38 48.52 -28.39 4.30
N THR A 39 48.53 -27.11 4.68
CA THR A 39 49.70 -26.48 5.35
C THR A 39 49.40 -25.79 6.68
N SER A 40 48.14 -25.59 7.06
CA SER A 40 47.81 -24.85 8.29
C SER A 40 48.26 -25.58 9.56
N ALA A 41 49.14 -24.93 10.33
CA ALA A 41 49.58 -25.43 11.63
C ALA A 41 48.43 -25.54 12.65
N PHE A 42 47.48 -24.60 12.60
CA PHE A 42 46.29 -24.61 13.45
C PHE A 42 45.42 -25.85 13.16
N LEU A 43 45.05 -26.06 11.88
CA LEU A 43 44.25 -27.23 11.51
C LEU A 43 45.00 -28.53 11.81
N SER A 44 46.32 -28.58 11.60
CA SER A 44 47.14 -29.74 11.94
C SER A 44 47.05 -30.12 13.42
N SER A 45 47.20 -29.13 14.32
CA SER A 45 47.07 -29.32 15.77
C SER A 45 45.67 -29.82 16.17
N GLU A 46 44.62 -29.12 15.73
CA GLU A 46 43.25 -29.44 16.15
C GLU A 46 42.78 -30.79 15.58
N ILE A 47 43.15 -31.14 14.35
CA ILE A 47 42.80 -32.43 13.75
C ILE A 47 43.58 -33.59 14.39
N HIS A 48 44.85 -33.38 14.76
CA HIS A 48 45.60 -34.38 15.53
C HIS A 48 44.94 -34.63 16.88
N ARG A 49 44.54 -33.56 17.58
CA ARG A 49 43.83 -33.63 18.85
C ARG A 49 42.47 -34.32 18.73
N LEU A 50 41.68 -33.99 17.70
CA LEU A 50 40.41 -34.62 17.39
C LEU A 50 40.56 -36.14 17.19
N ARG A 51 41.53 -36.55 16.39
CA ARG A 51 41.79 -37.98 16.11
C ARG A 51 42.32 -38.70 17.36
N SER A 52 43.11 -38.04 18.19
CA SER A 52 43.56 -38.58 19.48
C SER A 52 42.39 -38.80 20.46
N PHE A 53 41.45 -37.85 20.57
CA PHE A 53 40.24 -38.04 21.38
C PHE A 53 39.40 -39.22 20.89
N LYS A 54 39.19 -39.36 19.57
CA LYS A 54 38.50 -40.54 19.01
C LYS A 54 39.24 -41.85 19.31
N ALA A 55 40.57 -41.87 19.19
CA ALA A 55 41.38 -43.07 19.45
C ALA A 55 41.33 -43.51 20.94
N ASN A 56 41.17 -42.55 21.85
CA ASN A 56 41.07 -42.79 23.31
C ASN A 56 39.62 -42.95 23.81
N GLY A 57 38.62 -43.02 22.93
CA GLY A 57 37.20 -43.18 23.30
C GLY A 57 36.56 -41.94 23.94
N MET A 58 37.16 -40.75 23.81
CA MET A 58 36.65 -39.49 24.34
C MET A 58 35.67 -38.83 23.35
N GLU A 59 34.49 -39.44 23.18
CA GLU A 59 33.53 -39.07 22.13
C GLU A 59 32.95 -37.65 22.30
N GLU A 60 32.65 -37.21 23.52
CA GLU A 60 32.07 -35.88 23.77
C GLU A 60 33.07 -34.76 23.52
N GLU A 61 34.33 -34.92 23.94
CA GLU A 61 35.41 -33.98 23.67
C GLU A 61 35.70 -33.91 22.17
N ALA A 62 35.71 -35.06 21.48
CA ALA A 62 35.85 -35.11 20.03
C ALA A 62 34.70 -34.38 19.33
N ARG A 63 33.45 -34.56 19.77
CA ARG A 63 32.27 -33.89 19.20
C ARG A 63 32.32 -32.39 19.41
N LYS A 64 32.65 -31.92 20.62
CA LYS A 64 32.79 -30.49 20.94
C LYS A 64 33.87 -29.84 20.09
N LEU A 65 35.03 -30.48 19.96
CA LEU A 65 36.12 -29.98 19.14
C LEU A 65 35.74 -29.96 17.65
N LYS A 66 35.04 -30.99 17.17
CA LYS A 66 34.58 -31.06 15.77
C LYS A 66 33.62 -29.91 15.41
N LEU A 67 32.75 -29.49 16.33
CA LEU A 67 31.81 -28.38 16.13
C LEU A 67 32.48 -27.00 16.16
N SER A 68 33.64 -26.88 16.80
CA SER A 68 34.41 -25.62 16.84
C SER A 68 35.43 -25.48 15.70
N LEU A 69 35.51 -26.45 14.79
CA LEU A 69 36.37 -26.33 13.62
C LEU A 69 35.81 -25.28 12.65
N PRO A 70 36.67 -24.48 11.99
CA PRO A 70 36.26 -23.65 10.88
C PRO A 70 35.60 -24.48 9.79
N CYS A 71 34.67 -23.89 9.06
CA CYS A 71 33.94 -24.58 8.01
C CYS A 71 33.62 -23.65 6.85
N VAL A 72 33.36 -24.26 5.70
CA VAL A 72 33.14 -23.55 4.45
C VAL A 72 31.91 -24.07 3.71
N SER A 73 31.29 -23.21 2.92
CA SER A 73 30.30 -23.62 1.92
C SER A 73 30.94 -23.58 0.55
N PHE A 74 31.23 -24.75 -0.03
CA PHE A 74 31.90 -24.83 -1.34
C PHE A 74 30.96 -24.43 -2.47
N SER A 75 29.68 -24.83 -2.39
CA SER A 75 28.74 -24.69 -3.50
C SER A 75 28.15 -23.29 -3.65
N ALA A 76 28.03 -22.51 -2.57
CA ALA A 76 27.53 -21.14 -2.62
C ALA A 76 28.08 -20.25 -1.50
N VAL A 77 28.09 -18.94 -1.72
CA VAL A 77 28.34 -17.90 -0.72
C VAL A 77 27.02 -17.28 -0.33
N ALA A 78 26.70 -17.25 0.97
CA ALA A 78 25.60 -16.47 1.52
C ALA A 78 26.10 -15.53 2.60
N LEU A 79 26.14 -14.22 2.32
CA LEU A 79 26.60 -13.21 3.27
C LEU A 79 25.51 -12.95 4.32
N GLY A 80 25.88 -12.96 5.60
CA GLY A 80 24.91 -12.84 6.70
C GLY A 80 24.27 -14.18 7.09
N GLU A 81 22.95 -14.22 7.27
CA GLU A 81 22.25 -15.45 7.67
C GLU A 81 22.30 -16.51 6.57
N ARG A 82 22.55 -17.78 6.94
CA ARG A 82 22.63 -18.92 6.03
C ARG A 82 21.24 -19.34 5.52
N LYS A 83 20.71 -18.59 4.55
CA LYS A 83 19.43 -18.81 3.86
C LYS A 83 19.65 -18.74 2.36
N ILE A 84 18.86 -19.49 1.59
CA ILE A 84 18.92 -19.51 0.12
C ILE A 84 18.73 -18.10 -0.47
N GLU A 85 17.83 -17.31 0.12
CA GLU A 85 17.56 -15.91 -0.24
C GLU A 85 18.78 -14.99 -0.13
N ASN A 86 19.75 -15.35 0.72
CA ASN A 86 20.96 -14.57 0.95
C ASN A 86 22.15 -15.07 0.12
N ILE A 87 21.95 -16.02 -0.81
CA ILE A 87 23.01 -16.48 -1.71
C ILE A 87 23.43 -15.32 -2.60
N SER A 88 24.63 -14.81 -2.37
CA SER A 88 25.25 -13.77 -3.21
C SER A 88 25.98 -14.35 -4.41
N GLN A 89 26.40 -15.62 -4.34
CA GLN A 89 27.16 -16.28 -5.40
C GLN A 89 26.97 -17.81 -5.36
N TYR A 90 26.76 -18.43 -6.51
CA TYR A 90 26.77 -19.88 -6.68
C TYR A 90 28.04 -20.31 -7.41
N ASN A 91 28.79 -21.23 -6.82
CA ASN A 91 30.18 -21.52 -7.19
C ASN A 91 30.34 -22.66 -8.18
N ARG A 92 29.26 -23.40 -8.49
CA ARG A 92 29.30 -24.58 -9.38
C ARG A 92 30.38 -25.60 -8.97
N LEU A 93 30.59 -25.72 -7.66
CA LEU A 93 31.56 -26.61 -7.04
C LEU A 93 30.84 -27.42 -5.98
N LEU A 94 30.60 -28.70 -6.27
CA LEU A 94 29.95 -29.61 -5.32
C LEU A 94 30.97 -30.27 -4.42
N VAL A 95 30.55 -30.57 -3.19
CA VAL A 95 31.29 -31.39 -2.25
C VAL A 95 30.54 -32.69 -2.00
N LEU A 96 31.18 -33.82 -2.26
CA LEU A 96 30.72 -35.14 -1.86
C LEU A 96 31.40 -35.51 -0.55
N ASP A 97 30.63 -36.06 0.38
CA ASP A 97 31.12 -36.49 1.69
C ASP A 97 30.95 -38.00 1.84
N PHE A 98 32.06 -38.73 1.89
CA PHE A 98 32.08 -40.17 2.14
C PHE A 98 32.52 -40.41 3.58
N ASP A 99 31.57 -40.68 4.46
CA ASP A 99 31.86 -40.98 5.86
C ASP A 99 32.02 -42.49 6.11
N HIS A 100 32.80 -42.83 7.13
CA HIS A 100 32.95 -44.20 7.66
C HIS A 100 33.43 -45.26 6.63
N LEU A 101 34.35 -44.88 5.76
CA LEU A 101 34.98 -45.80 4.81
C LEU A 101 35.81 -46.89 5.53
N PRO A 102 35.67 -48.17 5.15
CA PRO A 102 36.46 -49.26 5.71
C PRO A 102 37.97 -49.06 5.49
N LYS A 103 38.78 -49.29 6.54
CA LYS A 103 40.24 -49.09 6.49
C LYS A 103 40.93 -49.91 5.38
N GLU A 104 40.43 -51.11 5.12
CA GLU A 104 40.98 -52.03 4.11
C GLU A 104 40.82 -51.49 2.68
N ASN A 105 39.72 -50.77 2.42
CA ASN A 105 39.39 -50.25 1.09
C ASN A 105 39.70 -48.75 0.94
N PHE A 106 40.08 -48.06 2.03
CA PHE A 106 40.25 -46.60 2.05
C PHE A 106 41.19 -46.09 0.95
N ASN A 107 42.36 -46.71 0.77
CA ASN A 107 43.33 -46.30 -0.24
C ASN A 107 42.87 -46.66 -1.66
N THR A 108 42.22 -47.81 -1.84
CA THR A 108 41.66 -48.21 -3.13
C THR A 108 40.58 -47.24 -3.60
N ILE A 109 39.67 -46.84 -2.70
CA ILE A 109 38.62 -45.85 -2.97
C ILE A 109 39.23 -44.47 -3.23
N ARG A 110 40.23 -44.06 -2.43
CA ARG A 110 40.94 -42.79 -2.67
C ARG A 110 41.57 -42.77 -4.06
N ASN A 111 42.20 -43.86 -4.48
CA ASN A 111 42.87 -43.94 -5.78
C ASN A 111 41.86 -43.94 -6.95
N SER A 112 40.72 -44.63 -6.83
CA SER A 112 39.70 -44.59 -7.88
C SER A 112 39.10 -43.18 -8.06
N ILE A 113 38.90 -42.44 -6.97
CA ILE A 113 38.48 -41.04 -7.01
C ILE A 113 39.55 -40.16 -7.65
N LEU A 114 40.84 -40.41 -7.37
CA LEU A 114 41.96 -39.64 -7.92
C LEU A 114 42.15 -39.83 -9.42
N GLU A 115 41.90 -41.03 -9.93
CA GLU A 115 42.01 -41.35 -11.35
C GLU A 115 40.83 -40.80 -12.16
N ASP A 116 39.74 -40.39 -11.50
CA ASP A 116 38.57 -39.81 -12.17
C ASP A 116 38.87 -38.40 -12.72
N PRO A 117 38.59 -38.15 -14.01
CA PRO A 117 38.90 -36.87 -14.64
C PRO A 117 38.11 -35.70 -14.07
N HIS A 118 36.94 -35.91 -13.45
CA HIS A 118 36.10 -34.84 -12.90
C HIS A 118 36.48 -34.43 -11.47
N THR A 119 37.31 -35.23 -10.80
CA THR A 119 37.77 -34.93 -9.44
C THR A 119 38.70 -33.73 -9.44
N TYR A 120 38.23 -32.59 -8.95
CA TYR A 120 39.05 -31.38 -8.77
C TYR A 120 39.94 -31.49 -7.54
N SER A 121 39.42 -31.97 -6.42
CA SER A 121 40.22 -32.21 -5.22
C SER A 121 39.65 -33.33 -4.37
N VAL A 122 40.53 -34.07 -3.73
CA VAL A 122 40.14 -35.08 -2.72
C VAL A 122 41.04 -34.97 -1.50
N PHE A 123 40.41 -35.01 -0.33
CA PHE A 123 41.10 -34.90 0.95
C PHE A 123 40.37 -35.66 2.07
N ARG A 124 41.13 -36.00 3.10
CA ARG A 124 40.65 -36.79 4.23
C ARG A 124 39.76 -35.99 5.19
N SER A 125 38.62 -36.55 5.58
CA SER A 125 37.67 -35.91 6.50
C SER A 125 38.31 -35.64 7.89
N PRO A 126 37.73 -34.72 8.70
CA PRO A 126 38.29 -34.39 10.02
C PRO A 126 38.50 -35.62 10.92
N SER A 127 37.54 -36.54 10.89
CA SER A 127 37.56 -37.77 11.70
C SER A 127 38.57 -38.81 11.23
N GLY A 128 39.10 -38.70 10.00
CA GLY A 128 40.16 -39.57 9.47
C GLY A 128 39.66 -40.87 8.83
N ASP A 129 38.37 -41.17 8.92
CA ASP A 129 37.70 -42.36 8.38
C ASP A 129 36.84 -42.07 7.16
N GLY A 130 36.95 -40.88 6.56
CA GLY A 130 36.20 -40.49 5.38
C GLY A 130 37.00 -39.68 4.37
N LEU A 131 36.40 -39.45 3.21
CA LEU A 131 36.95 -38.65 2.11
C LEU A 131 35.95 -37.58 1.69
N LYS A 132 36.47 -36.42 1.31
CA LYS A 132 35.71 -35.32 0.73
C LYS A 132 36.20 -35.09 -0.68
N VAL A 133 35.28 -35.00 -1.63
CA VAL A 133 35.58 -34.87 -3.05
C VAL A 133 34.93 -33.61 -3.59
N LEU A 134 35.72 -32.77 -4.28
CA LEU A 134 35.25 -31.57 -4.94
C LEU A 134 35.14 -31.81 -6.45
N VAL A 135 34.00 -31.43 -7.02
CA VAL A 135 33.68 -31.66 -8.44
C VAL A 135 33.06 -30.39 -9.04
N HIS A 136 33.58 -29.95 -10.19
CA HIS A 136 33.00 -28.84 -10.93
C HIS A 136 31.82 -29.28 -11.79
N ILE A 137 30.78 -28.44 -11.86
CA ILE A 137 29.59 -28.69 -12.68
C ILE A 137 29.33 -27.57 -13.69
N ASN A 138 28.59 -27.92 -14.75
CA ASN A 138 28.24 -27.01 -15.84
C ASN A 138 26.91 -26.25 -15.62
N THR A 139 26.19 -26.52 -14.53
CA THR A 139 24.82 -25.99 -14.30
C THR A 139 24.72 -24.93 -13.20
N GLY A 140 23.64 -24.15 -13.21
CA GLY A 140 23.30 -23.14 -12.22
C GLY A 140 22.65 -23.70 -10.93
N LEU A 141 22.29 -22.80 -10.01
CA LEU A 141 21.71 -23.13 -8.70
C LEU A 141 20.38 -23.89 -8.83
N GLU A 142 19.59 -23.57 -9.85
CA GLU A 142 18.30 -24.15 -10.17
C GLU A 142 18.37 -25.67 -10.46
N PHE A 143 19.55 -26.16 -10.87
CA PHE A 143 19.81 -27.57 -11.10
C PHE A 143 20.66 -28.20 -9.98
N HIS A 144 20.96 -27.50 -8.89
CA HIS A 144 21.91 -27.97 -7.86
C HIS A 144 21.55 -29.35 -7.32
N LYS A 145 20.28 -29.57 -6.97
CA LYS A 145 19.81 -30.87 -6.46
C LYS A 145 19.98 -31.99 -7.49
N THR A 146 19.66 -31.72 -8.75
CA THR A 146 19.79 -32.66 -9.87
C THR A 146 21.26 -32.97 -10.16
N ALA A 147 22.11 -31.94 -10.15
CA ALA A 147 23.55 -32.05 -10.30
C ALA A 147 24.17 -32.90 -9.18
N PHE A 148 23.78 -32.63 -7.93
CA PHE A 148 24.23 -33.40 -6.78
C PHE A 148 23.82 -34.86 -6.90
N GLN A 149 22.57 -35.14 -7.26
CA GLN A 149 22.09 -36.52 -7.40
C GLN A 149 22.88 -37.29 -8.47
N GLN A 150 23.07 -36.72 -9.66
CA GLN A 150 23.79 -37.38 -10.75
C GLN A 150 25.26 -37.64 -10.40
N ILE A 151 25.92 -36.69 -9.74
CA ILE A 151 27.31 -36.85 -9.29
C ILE A 151 27.38 -37.86 -8.15
N ALA A 152 26.45 -37.82 -7.20
CA ALA A 152 26.42 -38.77 -6.10
C ALA A 152 26.24 -40.21 -6.62
N ASP A 153 25.33 -40.42 -7.58
CA ASP A 153 25.13 -41.72 -8.22
C ASP A 153 26.38 -42.16 -9.00
N TYR A 154 27.00 -41.24 -9.75
CA TYR A 154 28.22 -41.51 -10.50
C TYR A 154 29.37 -41.99 -9.59
N TYR A 155 29.66 -41.23 -8.53
CA TYR A 155 30.72 -41.61 -7.60
C TYR A 155 30.34 -42.78 -6.70
N ALA A 156 29.05 -43.03 -6.44
CA ALA A 156 28.61 -44.23 -5.75
C ALA A 156 28.90 -45.49 -6.56
N VAL A 157 28.72 -45.44 -7.88
CA VAL A 157 29.12 -46.53 -8.78
C VAL A 157 30.65 -46.67 -8.83
N LEU A 158 31.38 -45.56 -8.90
CA LEU A 158 32.84 -45.57 -8.94
C LEU A 158 33.49 -46.16 -7.67
N THR A 159 32.93 -45.87 -6.51
CA THR A 159 33.53 -46.19 -5.21
C THR A 159 32.89 -47.40 -4.53
N GLY A 160 31.65 -47.73 -4.87
CA GLY A 160 30.82 -48.71 -4.17
C GLY A 160 30.17 -48.17 -2.88
N PHE A 161 30.28 -46.87 -2.59
CA PHE A 161 29.74 -46.24 -1.37
C PHE A 161 28.90 -45.01 -1.72
N GLU A 162 27.76 -44.81 -1.05
CA GLU A 162 26.95 -43.61 -1.27
C GLU A 162 27.52 -42.40 -0.51
N PRO A 163 27.64 -41.21 -1.15
CA PRO A 163 27.92 -39.97 -0.44
C PRO A 163 26.75 -39.52 0.44
N ASP A 164 27.03 -38.70 1.46
CA ASP A 164 26.01 -38.07 2.31
C ASP A 164 25.09 -37.15 1.49
N LYS A 165 23.78 -37.42 1.56
CA LYS A 165 22.72 -36.72 0.81
C LYS A 165 22.55 -35.24 1.17
N SER A 166 23.10 -34.81 2.30
CA SER A 166 23.05 -33.41 2.76
C SER A 166 23.82 -32.45 1.86
N GLY A 167 24.71 -32.95 0.99
CA GLY A 167 25.34 -32.14 -0.06
C GLY A 167 24.38 -31.65 -1.15
N SER A 168 23.10 -32.08 -1.13
CA SER A 168 22.03 -31.52 -1.98
C SER A 168 21.54 -30.14 -1.53
N ASP A 169 21.97 -29.65 -0.36
CA ASP A 169 21.79 -28.27 0.07
C ASP A 169 22.98 -27.41 -0.42
N PRO A 170 22.75 -26.37 -1.25
CA PRO A 170 23.82 -25.52 -1.78
C PRO A 170 24.59 -24.73 -0.71
N LEU A 171 24.02 -24.60 0.49
CA LEU A 171 24.66 -23.95 1.64
C LEU A 171 25.18 -24.95 2.68
N ARG A 172 25.31 -26.23 2.31
CA ARG A 172 25.85 -27.26 3.18
C ARG A 172 27.26 -26.91 3.63
N LEU A 173 27.44 -26.78 4.94
CA LEU A 173 28.75 -26.53 5.53
C LEU A 173 29.62 -27.79 5.50
N CYS A 174 30.86 -27.59 5.10
CA CYS A 174 31.93 -28.55 5.10
C CYS A 174 32.99 -28.14 6.13
N LEU A 175 33.16 -28.94 7.18
CA LEU A 175 34.19 -28.71 8.20
C LEU A 175 35.59 -28.81 7.56
N LEU A 176 36.45 -27.81 7.82
CA LEU A 176 37.84 -27.84 7.41
C LEU A 176 38.61 -28.91 8.19
N THR A 177 39.65 -29.43 7.55
CA THR A 177 40.47 -30.55 8.01
C THR A 177 41.94 -30.27 7.70
N TYR A 178 42.80 -31.19 8.12
CA TYR A 178 44.21 -31.19 7.78
C TYR A 178 44.56 -32.50 7.07
N ASP A 179 45.00 -32.36 5.82
CA ASP A 179 45.48 -33.47 5.00
C ASP A 179 46.70 -33.01 4.18
N LYS A 180 47.89 -33.41 4.60
CA LYS A 180 49.14 -33.12 3.88
C LYS A 180 49.16 -33.76 2.49
N GLU A 181 48.37 -34.81 2.28
CA GLU A 181 48.27 -35.58 1.05
C GLU A 181 47.09 -35.16 0.15
N ILE A 182 46.42 -34.04 0.46
CA ILE A 182 45.39 -33.46 -0.41
C ILE A 182 45.91 -33.36 -1.84
N GLN A 183 45.08 -33.84 -2.77
CA GLN A 183 45.35 -33.75 -4.20
C GLN A 183 44.45 -32.68 -4.80
N ILE A 184 45.01 -31.90 -5.72
CA ILE A 184 44.32 -30.82 -6.42
C ILE A 184 44.67 -30.98 -7.90
N ASN A 185 43.66 -31.23 -8.72
CA ASN A 185 43.75 -31.34 -10.16
C ASN A 185 43.16 -30.08 -10.79
N GLU A 186 44.01 -29.08 -11.09
CA GLU A 186 43.58 -27.82 -11.72
C GLU A 186 43.02 -28.00 -13.13
N TYR A 187 43.22 -29.18 -13.73
CA TYR A 187 42.76 -29.54 -15.06
C TYR A 187 41.56 -30.50 -15.05
N ALA A 188 40.89 -30.65 -13.90
CA ALA A 188 39.70 -31.51 -13.81
C ALA A 188 38.61 -31.09 -14.80
N ASP A 189 38.01 -32.09 -15.42
CA ASP A 189 36.91 -31.91 -16.35
C ASP A 189 35.64 -31.46 -15.60
N VAL A 190 34.84 -30.63 -16.26
CA VAL A 190 33.56 -30.20 -15.70
C VAL A 190 32.56 -31.32 -15.93
N PHE A 191 31.99 -31.84 -14.85
CA PHE A 191 30.96 -32.86 -14.93
C PHE A 191 29.73 -32.32 -15.66
N GLN A 192 29.31 -33.00 -16.72
CA GLN A 192 28.19 -32.59 -17.55
C GLN A 192 26.90 -33.13 -16.96
N VAL A 193 26.12 -32.25 -16.32
CA VAL A 193 24.83 -32.60 -15.73
C VAL A 193 23.76 -32.64 -16.83
N ASP A 194 23.03 -33.75 -16.92
CA ASP A 194 21.87 -33.86 -17.80
C ASP A 194 20.69 -33.06 -17.22
N THR A 195 20.34 -31.96 -17.88
CA THR A 195 19.22 -31.10 -17.50
C THR A 195 17.97 -31.38 -18.32
N SER A 196 17.96 -32.36 -19.22
CA SER A 196 16.92 -32.54 -20.25
C SER A 196 15.51 -32.75 -19.67
N GLU A 197 15.34 -33.55 -18.61
CA GLU A 197 14.04 -33.74 -17.95
C GLU A 197 13.55 -32.48 -17.24
N GLN A 198 14.41 -31.84 -16.44
CA GLN A 198 14.04 -30.64 -15.70
C GLN A 198 13.81 -29.46 -16.65
N THR A 199 14.57 -29.37 -17.75
CA THR A 199 14.36 -28.40 -18.83
C THR A 199 13.08 -28.67 -19.59
N LYS A 200 12.69 -29.93 -19.83
CA LYS A 200 11.36 -30.28 -20.40
C LYS A 200 10.22 -29.89 -19.46
N ARG A 201 10.36 -30.10 -18.15
CA ARG A 201 9.37 -29.68 -17.14
C ARG A 201 9.28 -28.16 -17.04
N ILE A 202 10.41 -27.46 -16.98
CA ILE A 202 10.47 -26.00 -16.99
C ILE A 202 9.87 -25.48 -18.30
N ARG A 203 10.20 -26.04 -19.47
CA ARG A 203 9.59 -25.67 -20.76
C ARG A 203 8.11 -25.98 -20.83
N GLN A 204 7.61 -27.09 -20.29
CA GLN A 204 6.18 -27.38 -20.21
C GLN A 204 5.45 -26.39 -19.28
N GLN A 205 6.03 -26.07 -18.13
CA GLN A 205 5.53 -25.02 -17.23
C GLN A 205 5.60 -23.63 -17.87
N SER A 206 6.64 -23.35 -18.65
CA SER A 206 6.82 -22.10 -19.42
C SER A 206 5.80 -22.01 -20.56
N MET A 207 5.53 -23.11 -21.27
CA MET A 207 4.52 -23.19 -22.33
C MET A 207 3.10 -23.06 -21.78
N MET A 208 2.84 -23.57 -20.57
CA MET A 208 1.59 -23.27 -19.84
C MET A 208 1.50 -21.78 -19.45
N LYS A 209 2.58 -21.17 -18.95
CA LYS A 209 2.64 -19.72 -18.65
C LYS A 209 2.52 -18.81 -19.89
N ILE A 210 2.97 -19.26 -21.06
CA ILE A 210 2.82 -18.57 -22.36
C ILE A 210 1.35 -18.53 -22.78
N GLN A 211 0.58 -19.59 -22.49
CA GLN A 211 -0.86 -19.62 -22.75
C GLN A 211 -1.68 -18.82 -21.71
N GLU A 212 -1.11 -18.50 -20.54
CA GLU A 212 -1.77 -17.74 -19.46
C GLU A 212 -1.43 -16.22 -19.41
N GLY A 213 -0.69 -15.65 -20.38
CA GLY A 213 -0.55 -14.20 -20.51
C GLY A 213 0.44 -13.51 -19.52
N THR A 214 1.47 -14.23 -19.07
CA THR A 214 2.42 -13.74 -18.04
C THR A 214 3.50 -12.78 -18.57
N TYR A 215 4.03 -13.02 -19.77
CA TYR A 215 5.11 -12.19 -20.35
C TYR A 215 4.71 -10.75 -20.71
N PRO A 216 3.53 -10.46 -21.30
CA PRO A 216 3.13 -9.07 -21.58
C PRO A 216 3.09 -8.20 -20.33
N LYS A 217 2.56 -8.71 -19.22
CA LYS A 217 2.53 -8.00 -17.93
C LYS A 217 3.93 -7.77 -17.36
N LEU A 218 4.82 -8.73 -17.54
CA LEU A 218 6.21 -8.62 -17.09
C LEU A 218 7.00 -7.59 -17.91
N LEU A 219 6.77 -7.52 -19.23
CA LEU A 219 7.35 -6.52 -20.12
C LEU A 219 6.91 -5.10 -19.75
N GLU A 220 5.62 -4.89 -19.48
CA GLU A 220 5.07 -3.63 -18.99
C GLU A 220 5.64 -3.25 -17.61
N TYR A 221 5.68 -4.20 -16.68
CA TYR A 221 6.24 -3.99 -15.35
C TYR A 221 7.71 -3.55 -15.38
N ILE A 222 8.53 -4.22 -16.20
CA ILE A 222 9.95 -3.87 -16.34
C ILE A 222 10.12 -2.48 -16.98
N LEU A 223 9.22 -2.09 -17.88
CA LEU A 223 9.20 -0.75 -18.47
C LEU A 223 8.91 0.33 -17.42
N ASP A 224 7.90 0.11 -16.57
CA ASP A 224 7.56 1.02 -15.48
C ASP A 224 8.69 1.17 -14.46
N GLU A 225 9.30 0.05 -14.02
CA GLU A 225 10.46 0.09 -13.10
C GLU A 225 11.63 0.87 -13.72
N THR A 226 11.89 0.66 -15.02
CA THR A 226 12.96 1.40 -15.71
C THR A 226 12.63 2.89 -15.81
N THR A 227 11.36 3.26 -15.94
CA THR A 227 10.89 4.66 -15.98
C THR A 227 11.02 5.37 -14.62
N ASN A 228 10.95 4.62 -13.52
CA ASN A 228 11.22 5.15 -12.18
C ASN A 228 12.72 5.42 -11.95
N GLU A 229 13.61 4.70 -12.64
CA GLU A 229 15.07 4.84 -12.50
C GLU A 229 15.66 5.84 -13.52
N GLU A 230 15.11 5.90 -14.74
CA GLU A 230 15.68 6.64 -15.86
C GLU A 230 14.58 7.31 -16.70
N SER A 231 14.85 8.51 -17.23
CA SER A 231 13.85 9.28 -18.00
C SER A 231 14.03 9.09 -19.50
N TYR A 232 12.96 8.68 -20.20
CA TYR A 232 12.94 8.59 -21.66
C TYR A 232 12.62 9.95 -22.29
N GLN A 233 13.66 10.68 -22.72
CA GLN A 233 13.55 12.00 -23.36
C GLN A 233 14.63 12.20 -24.43
N GLU A 234 14.42 13.20 -25.30
CA GLU A 234 15.37 13.56 -26.36
C GLU A 234 16.76 13.90 -25.77
N GLY A 235 17.81 13.20 -26.24
CA GLY A 235 19.16 13.28 -25.69
C GLY A 235 19.54 12.19 -24.67
N ASN A 236 18.58 11.43 -24.13
CA ASN A 236 18.84 10.34 -23.15
C ASN A 236 18.29 8.96 -23.58
N ARG A 237 17.69 8.87 -24.77
CA ARG A 237 16.98 7.67 -25.26
C ARG A 237 17.84 6.40 -25.29
N ASN A 238 19.10 6.51 -25.74
CA ASN A 238 20.01 5.37 -25.80
C ASN A 238 20.40 4.81 -24.42
N ASN A 239 20.54 5.68 -23.42
CA ASN A 239 20.82 5.24 -22.05
C ASN A 239 19.61 4.50 -21.47
N PHE A 240 18.41 5.04 -21.69
CA PHE A 240 17.16 4.39 -21.27
C PHE A 240 16.99 3.01 -21.93
N ILE A 241 17.13 2.91 -23.26
CA ILE A 241 17.01 1.64 -23.98
C ILE A 241 18.07 0.64 -23.51
N HIS A 242 19.29 1.09 -23.23
CA HIS A 242 20.34 0.24 -22.65
C HIS A 242 19.94 -0.28 -21.26
N GLN A 243 19.47 0.58 -20.36
CA GLN A 243 19.04 0.19 -19.02
C GLN A 243 17.82 -0.75 -19.05
N PHE A 244 16.84 -0.44 -19.90
CA PHE A 244 15.68 -1.29 -20.15
C PHE A 244 16.11 -2.67 -20.65
N SER A 245 17.03 -2.73 -21.61
CA SER A 245 17.59 -3.99 -22.13
C SER A 245 18.30 -4.80 -21.05
N CYS A 246 19.03 -4.14 -20.14
CA CYS A 246 19.66 -4.79 -18.99
C CYS A 246 18.62 -5.39 -18.05
N ASN A 247 17.53 -4.67 -17.78
CA ASN A 247 16.44 -5.14 -16.91
C ASN A 247 15.65 -6.29 -17.54
N LEU A 248 15.39 -6.25 -18.86
CA LEU A 248 14.78 -7.35 -19.61
C LEU A 248 15.66 -8.61 -19.60
N ASN A 249 16.96 -8.46 -19.83
CA ASN A 249 17.93 -9.56 -19.73
C ASN A 249 17.92 -10.15 -18.31
N ARG A 250 18.00 -9.31 -17.28
CA ARG A 250 17.93 -9.74 -15.87
C ARG A 250 16.62 -10.44 -15.51
N GLY A 251 15.50 -10.02 -16.10
CA GLY A 251 14.18 -10.64 -15.95
C GLY A 251 13.95 -11.90 -16.76
N GLY A 252 14.96 -12.37 -17.50
CA GLY A 252 14.87 -13.62 -18.25
C GLY A 252 13.97 -13.54 -19.48
N ILE A 253 13.72 -12.32 -19.99
CA ILE A 253 12.96 -12.11 -21.21
C ILE A 253 13.84 -12.48 -22.41
N PRO A 254 13.44 -13.43 -23.28
CA PRO A 254 14.18 -13.78 -24.49
C PRO A 254 14.49 -12.58 -25.39
N GLU A 255 15.66 -12.59 -26.03
CA GLU A 255 16.19 -11.48 -26.84
C GLU A 255 15.25 -11.08 -27.99
N ASP A 256 14.63 -12.06 -28.64
CA ASP A 256 13.65 -11.87 -29.73
C ASP A 256 12.39 -11.15 -29.25
N MET A 257 11.88 -11.48 -28.06
CA MET A 257 10.75 -10.79 -27.45
C MET A 257 11.11 -9.38 -26.99
N ALA A 258 12.29 -9.21 -26.37
CA ALA A 258 12.80 -7.89 -25.99
C ALA A 258 12.93 -6.97 -27.21
N MET A 259 13.44 -7.50 -28.32
CA MET A 259 13.57 -6.80 -29.58
C MET A 259 12.19 -6.41 -30.16
N ALA A 260 11.26 -7.36 -30.24
CA ALA A 260 9.92 -7.11 -30.76
C ALA A 260 9.13 -6.07 -29.93
N TYR A 261 9.20 -6.16 -28.60
CA TYR A 261 8.55 -5.22 -27.70
C TYR A 261 9.15 -3.81 -27.81
N SER A 262 10.48 -3.71 -27.82
CA SER A 262 11.19 -2.43 -27.91
C SER A 262 10.95 -1.73 -29.24
N MET A 263 10.93 -2.46 -30.36
CA MET A 263 10.58 -1.90 -31.67
C MET A 263 9.15 -1.36 -31.72
N LYS A 264 8.22 -1.99 -31.00
CA LYS A 264 6.83 -1.53 -30.91
C LYS A 264 6.67 -0.29 -30.02
N HIS A 265 7.42 -0.20 -28.92
CA HIS A 265 7.26 0.86 -27.92
C HIS A 265 8.13 2.11 -28.17
N PHE A 266 9.31 1.98 -28.78
CA PHE A 266 10.22 3.09 -29.06
C PHE A 266 10.22 3.43 -30.57
N THR A 267 9.07 3.87 -31.08
CA THR A 267 8.86 4.10 -32.52
C THR A 267 9.66 5.28 -33.08
N ASP A 268 10.28 6.08 -32.21
CA ASP A 268 11.10 7.24 -32.53
C ASP A 268 12.60 6.91 -32.70
N CYS A 269 13.00 5.65 -32.50
CA CYS A 269 14.35 5.13 -32.74
C CYS A 269 14.37 4.18 -33.96
N SER A 270 15.50 4.10 -34.65
CA SER A 270 15.63 3.18 -35.79
C SER A 270 15.79 1.72 -35.35
N GLU A 271 15.35 0.76 -36.18
CA GLU A 271 15.52 -0.68 -35.89
C GLU A 271 16.99 -1.07 -35.65
N ASN A 272 17.91 -0.44 -36.38
CA ASN A 272 19.35 -0.68 -36.24
C ASN A 272 19.89 -0.17 -34.89
N GLU A 273 19.39 0.98 -34.42
CA GLU A 273 19.79 1.59 -33.15
C GLU A 273 19.34 0.70 -31.98
N ILE A 274 18.04 0.40 -31.90
CA ILE A 274 17.46 -0.50 -30.89
C ILE A 274 18.13 -1.87 -30.94
N GLY A 275 18.27 -2.42 -32.15
CA GLY A 275 18.81 -3.76 -32.35
C GLY A 275 20.27 -3.88 -31.95
N SER A 276 21.09 -2.86 -32.20
CA SER A 276 22.50 -2.84 -31.79
C SER A 276 22.67 -2.80 -30.27
N VAL A 277 21.83 -2.03 -29.57
CA VAL A 277 21.86 -1.90 -28.11
C VAL A 277 21.41 -3.20 -27.45
N ILE A 278 20.25 -3.74 -27.83
CA ILE A 278 19.70 -4.97 -27.24
C ILE A 278 20.66 -6.15 -27.44
N LYS A 279 21.11 -6.39 -28.68
CA LYS A 279 22.08 -7.46 -28.98
C LYS A 279 23.37 -7.29 -28.19
N GLY A 280 23.87 -6.05 -28.11
CA GLY A 280 25.08 -5.72 -27.36
C GLY A 280 24.95 -5.99 -25.86
N VAL A 281 23.78 -5.77 -25.27
CA VAL A 281 23.49 -6.03 -23.85
C VAL A 281 23.34 -7.53 -23.61
N TYR A 282 22.52 -8.23 -24.40
CA TYR A 282 22.27 -9.67 -24.24
C TYR A 282 23.53 -10.51 -24.48
N HIS A 283 24.43 -10.08 -25.37
CA HIS A 283 25.71 -10.74 -25.56
C HIS A 283 26.69 -10.47 -24.39
N ARG A 284 26.85 -9.21 -23.96
CA ARG A 284 27.82 -8.83 -22.91
C ARG A 284 27.39 -9.28 -21.52
N ASN A 285 26.10 -9.21 -21.22
CA ASN A 285 25.54 -9.48 -19.90
C ASN A 285 24.80 -10.83 -19.86
N ARG A 286 25.16 -11.78 -20.74
CA ARG A 286 24.53 -13.10 -20.85
C ARG A 286 24.50 -13.88 -19.53
N GLN A 287 25.50 -13.65 -18.68
CA GLN A 287 25.60 -14.25 -17.34
C GLN A 287 24.56 -13.72 -16.34
N GLU A 288 23.99 -12.54 -16.57
CA GLU A 288 22.94 -11.93 -15.75
C GLU A 288 21.53 -12.35 -16.23
N PHE A 289 21.42 -13.16 -17.29
CA PHE A 289 20.12 -13.53 -17.84
C PHE A 289 19.28 -14.29 -16.81
N GLY A 290 18.09 -13.78 -16.47
CA GLY A 290 17.22 -14.37 -15.45
C GLY A 290 17.76 -14.27 -14.02
N SER A 291 18.74 -13.41 -13.76
CA SER A 291 19.32 -13.20 -12.42
C SER A 291 18.40 -12.47 -11.44
N VAL A 292 17.35 -11.80 -11.93
CA VAL A 292 16.35 -11.12 -11.13
C VAL A 292 15.00 -11.73 -11.43
N ASP A 293 14.37 -12.31 -10.41
CA ASP A 293 13.03 -12.84 -10.54
C ASP A 293 12.01 -11.68 -10.52
N TYR A 294 11.80 -11.08 -11.69
CA TYR A 294 10.85 -9.99 -11.88
C TYR A 294 9.40 -10.48 -11.73
N GLU A 295 9.10 -11.77 -11.87
CA GLU A 295 7.79 -12.32 -11.52
C GLU A 295 7.59 -12.24 -10.01
N ILE A 296 8.57 -12.69 -9.20
CA ILE A 296 8.55 -12.51 -7.75
C ILE A 296 8.51 -11.03 -7.42
N LYS A 297 9.33 -10.15 -8.02
CA LYS A 297 9.23 -8.71 -7.76
C LYS A 297 7.87 -8.14 -8.16
N MET A 298 7.22 -8.59 -9.23
CA MET A 298 5.86 -8.15 -9.59
C MET A 298 4.81 -8.68 -8.59
N LEU A 299 5.01 -9.89 -8.07
CA LEU A 299 4.13 -10.55 -7.09
C LEU A 299 4.37 -10.11 -5.63
N THR A 300 5.57 -9.60 -5.32
CA THR A 300 6.06 -9.19 -3.99
C THR A 300 6.36 -7.70 -3.88
N LYS A 301 6.38 -6.95 -5.01
CA LYS A 301 5.99 -5.55 -5.00
C LYS A 301 4.71 -5.57 -4.20
N PRO A 302 4.60 -4.77 -3.14
CA PRO A 302 3.34 -4.68 -2.45
C PRO A 302 2.33 -4.39 -3.56
N LYS A 303 1.49 -5.39 -3.90
CA LYS A 303 0.12 -5.09 -4.24
C LYS A 303 -0.23 -4.10 -3.16
N GLU A 304 -0.53 -2.86 -3.52
CA GLU A 304 -1.09 -1.93 -2.55
C GLU A 304 -2.04 -2.77 -1.73
N ASP A 305 -1.74 -2.95 -0.45
CA ASP A 305 -2.43 -3.93 0.34
C ASP A 305 -3.84 -3.34 0.48
N GLU A 306 -4.75 -3.67 -0.45
CA GLU A 306 -6.13 -3.18 -0.48
C GLU A 306 -6.86 -3.58 0.81
N SER A 307 -6.19 -4.24 1.76
CA SER A 307 -6.56 -4.29 3.16
C SER A 307 -6.96 -2.92 3.74
N TYR A 308 -6.41 -1.79 3.27
CA TYR A 308 -6.89 -0.46 3.69
C TYR A 308 -8.28 -0.11 3.14
N LEU A 309 -8.73 -0.75 2.06
CA LEU A 309 -10.09 -0.69 1.55
C LEU A 309 -11.03 -1.65 2.30
N ASN A 310 -10.49 -2.61 3.06
CA ASN A 310 -11.27 -3.45 3.98
C ASN A 310 -11.65 -2.66 5.24
N THR A 311 -12.67 -1.81 5.08
CA THR A 311 -13.21 -0.94 6.12
C THR A 311 -14.63 -1.38 6.49
N PRO A 312 -15.17 -0.98 7.65
CA PRO A 312 -16.52 -1.40 8.02
C PRO A 312 -17.61 -0.78 7.12
N CYS A 313 -18.81 -1.35 7.13
CA CYS A 313 -19.99 -0.64 6.61
C CYS A 313 -20.56 0.27 7.72
N LEU A 314 -21.48 1.15 7.34
CA LEU A 314 -22.32 1.84 8.33
C LEU A 314 -23.17 0.82 9.10
N PRO A 315 -23.38 1.02 10.42
CA PRO A 315 -24.22 0.12 11.22
C PRO A 315 -25.65 0.05 10.67
N ASP A 316 -26.21 -1.14 10.49
CA ASP A 316 -27.50 -1.31 9.81
C ASP A 316 -28.68 -0.69 10.60
N ASP A 317 -28.56 -0.60 11.92
CA ASP A 317 -29.58 -0.06 12.83
C ASP A 317 -29.83 1.45 12.65
N ILE A 318 -28.85 2.20 12.11
CA ILE A 318 -29.08 3.62 11.80
C ILE A 318 -30.14 3.76 10.70
N PHE A 319 -30.19 2.84 9.73
CA PHE A 319 -31.08 2.97 8.58
C PHE A 319 -32.56 2.79 8.94
N GLU A 320 -32.87 2.16 10.08
CA GLU A 320 -34.25 2.12 10.59
C GLU A 320 -34.67 3.41 11.29
N THR A 321 -33.70 4.13 11.85
CA THR A 321 -33.93 5.29 12.71
C THR A 321 -33.63 6.63 12.05
N LEU A 322 -32.99 6.66 10.88
CA LEU A 322 -32.73 7.86 10.07
C LEU A 322 -34.02 8.66 9.77
N PRO A 323 -33.91 9.96 9.44
CA PRO A 323 -35.04 10.76 9.00
C PRO A 323 -35.80 10.06 7.87
N PRO A 324 -37.15 10.09 7.86
CA PRO A 324 -37.95 9.37 6.85
C PRO A 324 -37.54 9.69 5.40
N PHE A 325 -37.21 10.97 5.13
CA PHE A 325 -36.72 11.43 3.83
C PHE A 325 -35.37 10.84 3.42
N ILE A 326 -34.54 10.32 4.32
CA ILE A 326 -33.28 9.66 3.94
C ILE A 326 -33.48 8.16 3.90
N ARG A 327 -34.20 7.64 4.92
CA ARG A 327 -34.47 6.22 5.09
C ARG A 327 -35.14 5.59 3.88
N THR A 328 -36.18 6.21 3.32
CA THR A 328 -36.96 5.62 2.22
C THR A 328 -36.10 5.36 0.98
N GLN A 329 -35.14 6.23 0.70
CA GLN A 329 -34.27 6.21 -0.46
C GLN A 329 -33.16 5.18 -0.26
N CYS A 330 -32.58 5.11 0.94
CA CYS A 330 -31.62 4.06 1.28
C CYS A 330 -32.23 2.65 1.22
N LYS A 331 -33.52 2.48 1.56
CA LYS A 331 -34.20 1.17 1.49
C LYS A 331 -34.37 0.62 0.07
N LEU A 332 -34.17 1.42 -0.97
CA LEU A 332 -34.21 0.97 -2.37
C LEU A 332 -32.98 0.13 -2.77
N PHE A 333 -31.89 0.17 -1.98
CA PHE A 333 -30.63 -0.49 -2.30
C PHE A 333 -30.41 -1.67 -1.34
N GLY A 334 -30.38 -2.89 -1.90
CA GLY A 334 -30.18 -4.11 -1.13
C GLY A 334 -28.74 -4.38 -0.74
N ASP A 335 -27.78 -3.97 -1.58
CA ASP A 335 -26.36 -4.06 -1.25
C ASP A 335 -25.96 -3.03 -0.18
N ARG A 336 -25.23 -3.48 0.84
CA ARG A 336 -24.84 -2.63 1.97
C ARG A 336 -23.90 -1.50 1.54
N ARG A 337 -22.97 -1.75 0.62
CA ARG A 337 -22.02 -0.73 0.15
C ARG A 337 -22.71 0.30 -0.73
N GLU A 338 -23.56 -0.14 -1.64
CA GLU A 338 -24.37 0.77 -2.47
C GLU A 338 -25.24 1.68 -1.62
N ARG A 339 -25.96 1.11 -0.65
CA ARG A 339 -26.78 1.86 0.30
C ARG A 339 -25.95 2.90 1.08
N ASP A 340 -24.77 2.51 1.55
CA ASP A 340 -23.88 3.42 2.29
C ASP A 340 -23.33 4.53 1.39
N VAL A 341 -22.89 4.22 0.16
CA VAL A 341 -22.42 5.19 -0.84
C VAL A 341 -23.52 6.19 -1.17
N LEU A 342 -24.74 5.71 -1.40
CA LEU A 342 -25.90 6.58 -1.58
C LEU A 342 -26.07 7.49 -0.38
N PHE A 343 -26.11 6.93 0.83
CA PHE A 343 -26.35 7.67 2.06
C PHE A 343 -25.32 8.79 2.28
N VAL A 344 -24.03 8.49 2.21
CA VAL A 344 -22.98 9.51 2.43
C VAL A 344 -23.00 10.58 1.33
N SER A 345 -23.40 10.22 0.11
CA SER A 345 -23.56 11.16 -1.01
C SER A 345 -24.78 12.07 -0.81
N MET A 346 -25.92 11.50 -0.38
CA MET A 346 -27.11 12.27 0.00
C MET A 346 -26.80 13.24 1.14
N LEU A 347 -26.08 12.78 2.17
CA LEU A 347 -25.65 13.60 3.29
C LEU A 347 -24.78 14.78 2.83
N GLY A 348 -23.87 14.55 1.88
CA GLY A 348 -23.08 15.60 1.24
C GLY A 348 -23.95 16.63 0.50
N ILE A 349 -24.94 16.20 -0.28
CA ILE A 349 -25.82 17.13 -1.02
C ILE A 349 -26.71 17.92 -0.07
N LEU A 350 -27.34 17.24 0.90
CA LEU A 350 -28.17 17.88 1.94
C LEU A 350 -27.37 18.92 2.75
N SER A 351 -26.09 18.65 3.01
CA SER A 351 -25.21 19.61 3.69
C SER A 351 -25.06 20.94 2.94
N GLY A 352 -25.18 20.93 1.62
CA GLY A 352 -25.12 22.13 0.77
C GLY A 352 -26.49 22.74 0.47
N SER A 353 -27.56 21.96 0.64
CA SER A 353 -28.95 22.41 0.49
C SER A 353 -29.45 23.26 1.68
N LEU A 354 -28.87 23.09 2.87
CA LEU A 354 -29.32 23.71 4.11
C LEU A 354 -28.51 24.97 4.49
N ASN A 355 -28.43 25.94 3.56
CA ASN A 355 -27.51 27.09 3.63
C ASN A 355 -27.79 28.11 4.76
N ARG A 356 -28.98 28.14 5.33
CA ARG A 356 -29.38 29.00 6.47
C ARG A 356 -29.65 28.21 7.77
N VAL A 357 -29.39 26.91 7.75
CA VAL A 357 -29.28 26.12 8.99
C VAL A 357 -27.90 26.37 9.59
N PHE A 358 -27.84 26.70 10.88
CA PHE A 358 -26.57 27.00 11.54
C PHE A 358 -26.55 26.52 12.99
N GLY A 359 -25.36 26.50 13.58
CA GLY A 359 -25.16 26.18 14.99
C GLY A 359 -23.94 26.93 15.54
N VAL A 360 -23.77 26.90 16.87
CA VAL A 360 -22.61 27.53 17.52
C VAL A 360 -21.65 26.44 18.02
N TYR A 361 -20.45 26.40 17.44
CA TYR A 361 -19.40 25.46 17.80
C TYR A 361 -18.15 26.21 18.25
N ARG A 362 -17.71 26.00 19.50
CA ARG A 362 -16.57 26.71 20.12
C ARG A 362 -16.63 28.24 19.99
N GLY A 363 -17.83 28.80 20.16
CA GLY A 363 -18.06 30.25 20.08
C GLY A 363 -18.13 30.83 18.67
N LYS A 364 -18.06 29.99 17.63
CA LYS A 364 -18.23 30.42 16.23
C LYS A 364 -19.51 29.86 15.63
N THR A 365 -20.17 30.66 14.78
CA THR A 365 -21.26 30.18 13.93
C THR A 365 -20.70 29.24 12.87
N VAL A 366 -21.33 28.09 12.71
CA VAL A 366 -20.98 27.07 11.71
C VAL A 366 -22.23 26.59 10.98
N PHE A 367 -22.07 26.16 9.73
CA PHE A 367 -23.12 25.67 8.84
C PHE A 367 -22.93 24.16 8.57
N PRO A 368 -23.94 23.45 8.05
CA PRO A 368 -23.91 21.98 7.92
C PRO A 368 -22.92 21.42 6.89
N ASN A 369 -22.24 22.25 6.09
CA ASN A 369 -21.47 21.81 4.93
C ASN A 369 -20.42 20.73 5.21
N LEU A 370 -20.44 19.65 4.42
CA LEU A 370 -19.54 18.51 4.51
C LEU A 370 -18.69 18.33 3.26
N PHE A 371 -17.49 17.79 3.46
CA PHE A 371 -16.64 17.27 2.38
C PHE A 371 -16.61 15.75 2.50
N ILE A 372 -17.24 15.04 1.57
CA ILE A 372 -17.33 13.59 1.50
C ILE A 372 -16.50 13.09 0.32
N TYR A 373 -15.66 12.10 0.57
CA TYR A 373 -14.82 11.49 -0.45
C TYR A 373 -14.97 9.97 -0.43
N VAL A 374 -15.67 9.43 -1.44
CA VAL A 374 -15.83 8.00 -1.64
C VAL A 374 -14.67 7.47 -2.48
N VAL A 375 -14.01 6.42 -2.02
CA VAL A 375 -12.86 5.83 -2.72
C VAL A 375 -13.09 4.34 -2.88
N ALA A 376 -13.18 3.88 -4.13
CA ALA A 376 -13.37 2.47 -4.44
C ALA A 376 -12.80 2.09 -5.80
N PRO A 377 -12.33 0.83 -5.98
CA PRO A 377 -11.83 0.33 -7.25
C PRO A 377 -12.82 0.49 -8.41
N ALA A 378 -12.32 0.34 -9.64
CA ALA A 378 -13.19 0.30 -10.82
C ALA A 378 -14.16 -0.89 -10.73
N GLY A 379 -15.43 -0.69 -11.10
CA GLY A 379 -16.45 -1.73 -11.01
C GLY A 379 -17.05 -1.97 -9.61
N SER A 380 -16.64 -1.23 -8.57
CA SER A 380 -17.20 -1.38 -7.20
C SER A 380 -18.49 -0.60 -6.95
N ASN A 381 -19.34 -0.41 -7.96
CA ASN A 381 -20.66 0.26 -7.86
C ASN A 381 -20.67 1.67 -7.21
N LYS A 382 -19.52 2.38 -7.19
CA LYS A 382 -19.44 3.79 -6.74
C LYS A 382 -20.31 4.76 -7.55
N GLY A 383 -20.78 4.34 -8.73
CA GLY A 383 -21.71 5.08 -9.59
C GLY A 383 -23.07 5.36 -8.94
N VAL A 384 -23.43 4.67 -7.86
CA VAL A 384 -24.65 4.94 -7.07
C VAL A 384 -24.73 6.39 -6.56
N MET A 385 -23.58 7.08 -6.43
CA MET A 385 -23.52 8.53 -6.14
C MET A 385 -24.38 9.36 -7.10
N GLU A 386 -24.52 8.95 -8.37
CA GLU A 386 -25.28 9.68 -9.38
C GLU A 386 -26.76 9.83 -9.00
N PHE A 387 -27.36 8.82 -8.36
CA PHE A 387 -28.74 8.91 -7.89
C PHE A 387 -28.90 10.01 -6.83
N ALA A 388 -27.94 10.14 -5.91
CA ALA A 388 -27.94 11.25 -4.96
C ALA A 388 -27.84 12.60 -5.71
N ARG A 389 -26.94 12.72 -6.70
CA ARG A 389 -26.77 13.92 -7.52
C ARG A 389 -28.06 14.33 -8.22
N MET A 390 -28.86 13.37 -8.71
CA MET A 390 -30.15 13.63 -9.36
C MET A 390 -31.12 14.42 -8.48
N MET A 391 -31.08 14.27 -7.14
CA MET A 391 -31.96 15.02 -6.23
C MET A 391 -31.79 16.54 -6.36
N GLY A 392 -30.56 17.02 -6.54
CA GLY A 392 -30.28 18.45 -6.69
C GLY A 392 -30.52 19.01 -8.10
N VAL A 393 -30.75 18.15 -9.11
CA VAL A 393 -30.87 18.59 -10.52
C VAL A 393 -32.09 19.47 -10.73
N LYS A 394 -33.22 19.19 -10.07
CA LYS A 394 -34.44 20.00 -10.23
C LYS A 394 -34.20 21.44 -9.76
N TYR A 395 -33.62 21.60 -8.57
CA TYR A 395 -33.26 22.92 -8.05
C TYR A 395 -32.16 23.61 -8.88
N HIS A 396 -31.17 22.85 -9.36
CA HIS A 396 -30.16 23.38 -10.27
C HIS A 396 -30.77 23.96 -11.56
N LYS A 397 -31.68 23.22 -12.21
CA LYS A 397 -32.40 23.69 -13.41
C LYS A 397 -33.27 24.90 -13.11
N HIS A 398 -33.93 24.94 -11.96
CA HIS A 398 -34.70 26.12 -11.54
C HIS A 398 -33.84 27.38 -11.46
N LEU A 399 -32.64 27.29 -10.88
CA LEU A 399 -31.71 28.43 -10.83
C LEU A 399 -31.21 28.85 -12.21
N LEU A 400 -30.93 27.90 -13.11
CA LEU A 400 -30.54 28.20 -14.48
C LEU A 400 -31.66 28.91 -15.25
N SER A 401 -32.90 28.41 -15.17
CA SER A 401 -34.05 29.07 -15.80
C SER A 401 -34.34 30.46 -15.23
N ALA A 402 -34.15 30.66 -13.92
CA ALA A 402 -34.24 31.98 -13.31
C ALA A 402 -33.15 32.93 -13.83
N ALA A 403 -31.92 32.43 -14.01
CA ALA A 403 -30.82 33.20 -14.59
C ALA A 403 -31.06 33.55 -16.06
N ASP A 404 -31.56 32.61 -16.87
CA ASP A 404 -31.90 32.85 -18.28
C ASP A 404 -32.99 33.92 -18.42
N ASN A 405 -34.00 33.90 -17.55
CA ASN A 405 -35.05 34.92 -17.50
C ASN A 405 -34.51 36.29 -17.09
N ALA A 406 -33.70 36.36 -16.03
CA ALA A 406 -33.08 37.60 -15.58
C ALA A 406 -32.13 38.21 -16.63
N GLU A 407 -31.42 37.36 -17.36
CA GLU A 407 -30.56 37.76 -18.48
C GLU A 407 -31.37 38.31 -19.66
N LEU A 408 -32.53 37.73 -19.96
CA LEU A 408 -33.44 38.25 -20.98
C LEU A 408 -34.01 39.62 -20.58
N GLU A 409 -34.41 39.79 -19.33
CA GLU A 409 -34.87 41.08 -18.78
C GLU A 409 -33.75 42.14 -18.82
N TYR A 410 -32.53 41.78 -18.42
CA TYR A 410 -31.36 42.65 -18.48
C TYR A 410 -31.07 43.13 -19.92
N ARG A 411 -31.11 42.23 -20.91
CA ARG A 411 -30.90 42.61 -22.32
C ARG A 411 -31.95 43.61 -22.80
N GLN A 412 -33.22 43.41 -22.43
CA GLN A 412 -34.29 44.34 -22.77
C GLN A 412 -34.07 45.72 -22.12
N GLN A 413 -33.69 45.75 -20.85
CA GLN A 413 -33.37 46.99 -20.14
C GLN A 413 -32.15 47.69 -20.75
N LEU A 414 -31.12 46.93 -21.15
CA LEU A 414 -29.91 47.47 -21.76
C LEU A 414 -30.18 48.05 -23.15
N GLU A 415 -31.03 47.40 -23.95
CA GLU A 415 -31.50 47.94 -25.23
C GLU A 415 -32.29 49.24 -25.04
N GLN A 416 -33.21 49.26 -24.08
CA GLN A 416 -34.00 50.45 -23.74
C GLN A 416 -33.09 51.60 -23.25
N TYR A 417 -32.15 51.33 -22.35
CA TYR A 417 -31.16 52.29 -21.89
C TYR A 417 -30.30 52.85 -23.04
N ASN A 418 -29.87 52.00 -23.97
CA ASN A 418 -29.10 52.43 -25.15
C ASN A 418 -29.93 53.32 -26.09
N LEU A 419 -31.24 53.10 -26.20
CA LEU A 419 -32.16 53.97 -26.95
C LEU A 419 -32.36 55.31 -26.24
N ASP A 420 -32.63 55.29 -24.94
CA ASP A 420 -32.85 56.49 -24.12
C ASP A 420 -31.60 57.38 -24.08
N LYS A 421 -30.41 56.76 -23.97
CA LYS A 421 -29.11 57.44 -24.07
C LYS A 421 -28.91 58.13 -25.42
N LYS A 422 -29.34 57.51 -26.53
CA LYS A 422 -29.31 58.14 -27.88
C LYS A 422 -30.30 59.30 -27.99
N ASN A 423 -31.42 59.24 -27.27
CA ASN A 423 -32.43 60.29 -27.22
C ASN A 423 -32.12 61.41 -26.20
N GLY A 424 -30.94 61.38 -25.57
CA GLY A 424 -30.49 62.41 -24.62
C GLY A 424 -31.08 62.28 -23.20
N ILE A 425 -31.73 61.16 -22.89
CA ILE A 425 -32.25 60.84 -21.56
C ILE A 425 -31.19 60.01 -20.83
N ALA A 426 -30.59 60.57 -19.78
CA ALA A 426 -29.63 59.85 -18.94
C ALA A 426 -30.38 59.04 -17.86
N GLY A 427 -30.61 57.77 -18.12
CA GLY A 427 -31.08 56.80 -17.11
C GLY A 427 -29.91 56.15 -16.36
N GLU A 428 -30.23 55.28 -15.39
CA GLU A 428 -29.23 54.41 -14.77
C GLU A 428 -28.89 53.25 -15.69
N LEU A 429 -27.61 52.87 -15.75
CA LEU A 429 -27.16 51.70 -16.51
C LEU A 429 -27.72 50.44 -15.82
N PRO A 430 -28.43 49.56 -16.55
CA PRO A 430 -28.92 48.30 -15.97
C PRO A 430 -27.77 47.47 -15.41
N GLU A 431 -27.99 46.84 -14.25
CA GLU A 431 -27.00 45.94 -13.65
C GLU A 431 -27.08 44.54 -14.26
N SER A 432 -25.93 43.95 -14.57
CA SER A 432 -25.83 42.59 -15.10
C SER A 432 -26.27 41.56 -14.04
N PRO A 433 -27.15 40.60 -14.38
CA PRO A 433 -27.70 39.67 -13.41
C PRO A 433 -26.66 38.65 -12.93
N SER A 434 -26.75 38.26 -11.66
CA SER A 434 -25.91 37.19 -11.09
C SER A 434 -26.39 35.80 -11.56
N ILE A 435 -25.51 35.00 -12.14
CA ILE A 435 -25.84 33.64 -12.60
C ILE A 435 -25.63 32.62 -11.47
N ARG A 436 -26.70 32.30 -10.75
CA ARG A 436 -26.65 31.32 -9.64
C ARG A 436 -26.68 29.89 -10.16
N LYS A 437 -25.88 29.01 -9.57
CA LYS A 437 -25.85 27.58 -9.87
C LYS A 437 -25.74 26.74 -8.61
N PHE A 438 -26.61 25.74 -8.46
CA PHE A 438 -26.50 24.82 -7.33
C PHE A 438 -25.22 23.98 -7.39
N TYR A 439 -25.01 23.26 -8.50
CA TYR A 439 -23.78 22.53 -8.77
C TYR A 439 -22.73 23.41 -9.44
N ILE A 440 -21.56 23.49 -8.82
CA ILE A 440 -20.36 24.13 -9.37
C ILE A 440 -19.58 23.05 -10.13
N PRO A 441 -19.26 23.24 -11.43
CA PRO A 441 -18.52 22.26 -12.22
C PRO A 441 -17.09 22.04 -11.68
N GLY A 442 -16.70 20.78 -11.50
CA GLY A 442 -15.39 20.39 -10.96
C GLY A 442 -14.20 20.53 -11.93
N ASN A 443 -14.42 21.05 -13.14
CA ASN A 443 -13.39 21.37 -14.13
C ASN A 443 -13.11 22.88 -14.27
N SER A 444 -13.64 23.69 -13.34
CA SER A 444 -13.51 25.15 -13.36
C SER A 444 -12.12 25.59 -12.87
N SER A 445 -11.57 26.69 -13.43
CA SER A 445 -10.37 27.33 -12.85
C SER A 445 -10.67 27.91 -11.46
N SER A 446 -9.64 28.15 -10.64
CA SER A 446 -9.78 28.69 -9.28
C SER A 446 -10.56 30.02 -9.28
N SER A 447 -10.29 30.85 -10.28
CA SER A 447 -11.01 32.11 -10.50
C SER A 447 -12.47 31.96 -10.93
N ALA A 448 -12.78 30.96 -11.76
CA ALA A 448 -14.16 30.68 -12.18
C ALA A 448 -14.97 30.10 -11.02
N MET A 449 -14.37 29.22 -10.21
CA MET A 449 -14.99 28.70 -8.98
C MET A 449 -15.29 29.82 -8.00
N LEU A 450 -14.33 30.71 -7.74
CA LEU A 450 -14.52 31.85 -6.84
C LEU A 450 -15.62 32.80 -7.33
N ARG A 451 -15.64 33.10 -8.64
CA ARG A 451 -16.72 33.89 -9.25
C ARG A 451 -18.08 33.23 -9.04
N GLN A 452 -18.18 31.92 -9.27
CA GLN A 452 -19.43 31.19 -9.09
C GLN A 452 -19.87 31.17 -7.61
N ILE A 453 -18.94 30.99 -6.66
CA ILE A 453 -19.24 31.06 -5.22
C ILE A 453 -19.76 32.46 -4.86
N ARG A 454 -19.18 33.52 -5.43
CA ARG A 454 -19.65 34.90 -5.24
C ARG A 454 -21.07 35.09 -5.78
N GLU A 455 -21.31 34.66 -7.02
CA GLU A 455 -22.64 34.75 -7.65
C GLU A 455 -23.70 33.98 -6.86
N ASN A 456 -23.29 32.89 -6.21
CA ASN A 456 -24.11 32.09 -5.30
C ASN A 456 -24.16 32.63 -3.84
N GLU A 457 -23.72 33.86 -3.58
CA GLU A 457 -23.72 34.47 -2.24
C GLU A 457 -22.97 33.64 -1.18
N GLY A 458 -21.83 33.06 -1.58
CA GLY A 458 -20.99 32.25 -0.72
C GLY A 458 -21.36 30.77 -0.66
N VAL A 459 -22.42 30.31 -1.33
CA VAL A 459 -22.91 28.91 -1.29
C VAL A 459 -22.41 28.10 -2.49
N GLY A 460 -22.08 26.83 -2.31
CA GLY A 460 -21.76 25.96 -3.43
C GLY A 460 -21.81 24.47 -3.12
N VAL A 461 -22.14 23.67 -4.14
CA VAL A 461 -22.04 22.21 -4.08
C VAL A 461 -21.19 21.72 -5.24
N ILE A 462 -20.12 20.98 -4.94
CA ILE A 462 -19.32 20.26 -5.93
C ILE A 462 -19.67 18.78 -5.77
N CYS A 463 -20.07 18.12 -6.85
CA CYS A 463 -20.47 16.72 -6.84
C CYS A 463 -19.94 16.04 -8.10
N GLU A 464 -18.78 15.38 -8.01
CA GLU A 464 -18.09 14.81 -9.17
C GLU A 464 -17.84 13.32 -8.97
N SER A 465 -18.33 12.50 -9.91
CA SER A 465 -18.17 11.05 -9.89
C SER A 465 -16.80 10.60 -10.44
N GLU A 466 -16.10 11.47 -11.16
CA GLU A 466 -14.80 11.15 -11.74
C GLU A 466 -13.70 11.98 -11.06
N GLY A 467 -12.93 11.31 -10.21
CA GLY A 467 -11.82 11.90 -9.48
C GLY A 467 -10.79 12.59 -10.37
N ASP A 468 -10.57 12.14 -11.61
CA ASP A 468 -9.63 12.77 -12.54
C ASP A 468 -10.03 14.20 -12.93
N THR A 469 -11.32 14.49 -13.03
CA THR A 469 -11.82 15.84 -13.36
C THR A 469 -11.37 16.84 -12.29
N ILE A 470 -11.56 16.49 -11.02
CA ILE A 470 -11.10 17.31 -9.89
C ILE A 470 -9.58 17.21 -9.71
N GLY A 471 -8.97 16.05 -9.93
CA GLY A 471 -7.53 15.85 -9.85
C GLY A 471 -6.76 16.76 -10.80
N ASN A 472 -7.25 16.92 -12.04
CA ASN A 472 -6.69 17.84 -13.02
C ASN A 472 -6.85 19.31 -12.59
N MET A 473 -7.99 19.66 -12.02
CA MET A 473 -8.23 20.99 -11.44
C MET A 473 -7.20 21.31 -10.33
N PHE A 474 -6.95 20.35 -9.44
CA PHE A 474 -5.96 20.47 -8.36
C PHE A 474 -4.51 20.46 -8.87
N LYS A 475 -4.18 19.74 -9.94
CA LYS A 475 -2.84 19.76 -10.57
C LYS A 475 -2.48 21.13 -11.16
N GLN A 476 -3.46 21.83 -11.74
CA GLN A 476 -3.22 23.12 -12.40
C GLN A 476 -2.92 24.26 -11.42
N ASP A 477 -3.64 24.32 -10.29
CA ASP A 477 -3.54 25.44 -9.33
C ASP A 477 -3.77 25.00 -7.87
N TRP A 478 -2.98 24.01 -7.45
CA TRP A 478 -3.11 23.35 -6.14
C TRP A 478 -3.20 24.33 -4.96
N GLY A 479 -2.35 25.36 -4.97
CA GLY A 479 -2.24 26.34 -3.88
C GLY A 479 -3.56 27.07 -3.62
N ASN A 480 -4.17 27.60 -4.68
CA ASN A 480 -5.39 28.39 -4.56
C ASN A 480 -6.61 27.50 -4.23
N PHE A 481 -6.75 26.32 -4.85
CA PHE A 481 -7.86 25.41 -4.53
C PHE A 481 -7.78 24.87 -3.10
N SER A 482 -6.59 24.46 -2.65
CA SER A 482 -6.41 23.97 -1.27
C SER A 482 -6.78 25.06 -0.25
N GLU A 483 -6.45 26.32 -0.52
CA GLU A 483 -6.86 27.46 0.32
C GLU A 483 -8.38 27.63 0.35
N ILE A 484 -9.05 27.67 -0.81
CA ILE A 484 -10.51 27.83 -0.91
C ILE A 484 -11.22 26.77 -0.08
N PHE A 485 -10.85 25.50 -0.25
CA PHE A 485 -11.50 24.38 0.46
C PHE A 485 -11.22 24.45 1.97
N ARG A 486 -10.00 24.81 2.38
CA ARG A 486 -9.64 24.95 3.80
C ARG A 486 -10.40 26.07 4.50
N LYS A 487 -10.57 27.21 3.82
CA LYS A 487 -11.36 28.35 4.30
C LYS A 487 -12.85 28.03 4.33
N ALA A 488 -13.37 27.44 3.26
CA ALA A 488 -14.77 27.02 3.17
C ALA A 488 -15.15 26.01 4.26
N PHE A 489 -14.26 25.07 4.60
CA PHE A 489 -14.52 24.12 5.68
C PHE A 489 -14.74 24.79 7.04
N HIS A 490 -14.14 25.95 7.31
CA HIS A 490 -14.34 26.71 8.57
C HIS A 490 -15.28 27.89 8.42
N HIS A 491 -15.88 28.08 7.25
CA HIS A 491 -16.64 29.28 6.89
C HIS A 491 -15.83 30.55 7.11
N GLU A 492 -14.54 30.48 6.80
CA GLU A 492 -13.65 31.62 6.91
C GLU A 492 -13.87 32.58 5.74
N TYR A 493 -13.59 33.83 6.05
CA TYR A 493 -13.61 34.94 5.12
C TYR A 493 -12.61 34.73 3.97
N LEU A 494 -13.05 35.02 2.75
CA LEU A 494 -12.23 34.93 1.54
C LEU A 494 -12.22 36.28 0.83
N SER A 495 -11.03 36.89 0.75
CA SER A 495 -10.78 38.13 0.01
C SER A 495 -10.01 37.81 -1.27
N ILE A 496 -10.47 38.41 -2.37
CA ILE A 496 -9.83 38.29 -3.69
C ILE A 496 -9.30 39.67 -4.04
N ASN A 497 -7.98 39.76 -4.25
CA ASN A 497 -7.36 41.01 -4.68
C ASN A 497 -6.66 40.77 -6.02
N ARG A 498 -7.18 41.38 -7.10
CA ARG A 498 -6.53 41.42 -8.41
C ARG A 498 -6.16 42.86 -8.76
N LYS A 499 -5.13 43.02 -9.60
CA LYS A 499 -4.42 44.27 -9.90
C LYS A 499 -5.26 45.45 -10.44
N GLU A 500 -6.56 45.29 -10.63
CA GLU A 500 -7.48 46.35 -11.07
C GLU A 500 -8.43 46.70 -9.90
N ARG A 501 -8.42 47.98 -9.50
CA ARG A 501 -9.04 48.51 -8.26
C ARG A 501 -10.56 48.32 -8.13
N GLU A 502 -11.26 47.86 -9.17
CA GLU A 502 -12.73 47.78 -9.19
C GLU A 502 -13.30 46.40 -8.81
N ASP A 503 -12.47 45.36 -8.68
CA ASP A 503 -12.90 43.97 -8.43
C ASP A 503 -12.42 43.41 -7.06
N CYS A 504 -12.24 44.27 -6.05
CA CYS A 504 -12.00 43.82 -4.67
C CYS A 504 -13.31 43.35 -4.05
N HIS A 505 -13.48 42.03 -3.92
CA HIS A 505 -14.68 41.44 -3.36
C HIS A 505 -14.37 40.50 -2.20
N GLU A 506 -15.28 40.52 -1.23
CA GLU A 506 -15.14 39.90 0.06
C GLU A 506 -16.31 38.93 0.27
N ILE A 507 -16.01 37.65 0.52
CA ILE A 507 -17.02 36.65 0.86
C ILE A 507 -16.85 36.32 2.34
N GLU A 508 -17.79 36.76 3.17
CA GLU A 508 -17.69 36.60 4.63
C GLU A 508 -17.72 35.15 5.08
N ASN A 509 -18.64 34.35 4.52
CA ASN A 509 -18.87 32.97 4.92
C ASN A 509 -18.97 32.08 3.69
N VAL A 510 -17.89 31.36 3.36
CA VAL A 510 -17.92 30.37 2.28
C VAL A 510 -18.57 29.07 2.79
N LYS A 511 -19.72 28.70 2.22
CA LYS A 511 -20.55 27.53 2.52
C LYS A 511 -20.48 26.55 1.34
N LEU A 512 -19.31 25.90 1.21
CA LEU A 512 -19.06 24.91 0.17
C LEU A 512 -19.27 23.50 0.70
N SER A 513 -20.01 22.68 -0.02
CA SER A 513 -20.11 21.22 0.18
C SER A 513 -19.48 20.47 -0.99
N VAL A 514 -18.83 19.36 -0.71
CA VAL A 514 -18.01 18.62 -1.68
C VAL A 514 -18.33 17.15 -1.58
N ILE A 515 -18.63 16.51 -2.71
CA ILE A 515 -18.84 15.07 -2.84
C ILE A 515 -17.99 14.63 -4.04
N ILE A 516 -17.04 13.73 -3.80
CA ILE A 516 -16.13 13.24 -4.83
C ILE A 516 -16.12 11.72 -4.76
N THR A 517 -16.18 11.05 -5.91
CA THR A 517 -15.79 9.64 -6.00
C THR A 517 -14.54 9.47 -6.85
N SER A 518 -13.63 8.59 -6.43
CA SER A 518 -12.43 8.26 -7.23
C SER A 518 -12.00 6.81 -7.05
N THR A 519 -11.13 6.33 -7.94
CA THR A 519 -10.33 5.13 -7.66
C THR A 519 -9.18 5.46 -6.70
N PRO A 520 -8.57 4.47 -6.05
CA PRO A 520 -7.46 4.72 -5.14
C PRO A 520 -6.26 5.45 -5.78
N ASP A 521 -5.86 5.08 -7.00
CA ASP A 521 -4.75 5.70 -7.73
C ASP A 521 -4.95 7.21 -7.95
N GLN A 522 -6.21 7.64 -8.09
CA GLN A 522 -6.56 9.03 -8.34
C GLN A 522 -6.49 9.89 -7.06
N VAL A 523 -6.50 9.29 -5.87
CA VAL A 523 -6.52 10.04 -4.60
C VAL A 523 -5.28 10.91 -4.45
N ALA A 524 -4.10 10.43 -4.83
CA ALA A 524 -2.84 11.18 -4.73
C ALA A 524 -2.84 12.47 -5.58
N SER A 525 -3.64 12.52 -6.65
CA SER A 525 -3.80 13.71 -7.48
C SER A 525 -4.63 14.82 -6.79
N ILE A 526 -5.57 14.43 -5.93
CA ILE A 526 -6.46 15.33 -5.19
C ILE A 526 -5.94 15.60 -3.78
N ILE A 527 -5.11 14.72 -3.20
CA ILE A 527 -4.55 14.83 -1.86
C ILE A 527 -3.09 14.37 -1.90
N GLN A 528 -2.18 15.34 -2.04
CA GLN A 528 -0.74 15.08 -2.17
C GLN A 528 -0.08 14.51 -0.91
N SER A 529 -0.64 14.78 0.27
CA SER A 529 -0.09 14.33 1.55
C SER A 529 -1.11 14.45 2.68
N ALA A 530 -1.03 13.55 3.66
CA ALA A 530 -1.85 13.57 4.86
C ALA A 530 -1.64 14.83 5.74
N ASN A 531 -0.48 15.50 5.62
CA ASN A 531 -0.08 16.63 6.48
C ASN A 531 -0.42 18.00 5.89
N ASN A 532 -0.85 18.05 4.63
CA ASN A 532 -1.44 19.25 4.05
C ASN A 532 -2.85 19.36 4.66
N GLY A 533 -3.18 20.33 5.50
CA GLY A 533 -4.42 20.29 6.31
C GLY A 533 -5.80 20.05 5.63
N LEU A 534 -5.90 19.90 4.29
CA LEU A 534 -7.14 19.51 3.59
C LEU A 534 -7.58 18.07 3.92
N PHE A 535 -6.65 17.11 4.04
CA PHE A 535 -6.97 15.70 4.29
C PHE A 535 -7.88 15.52 5.52
N SER A 536 -7.48 16.09 6.67
CA SER A 536 -8.24 16.01 7.92
C SER A 536 -9.65 16.61 7.87
N ARG A 537 -9.97 17.38 6.82
CA ARG A 537 -11.27 18.03 6.62
C ARG A 537 -12.22 17.20 5.75
N MET A 538 -11.76 16.10 5.18
CA MET A 538 -12.59 15.20 4.36
C MET A 538 -13.06 13.99 5.16
N GLY A 539 -14.34 13.65 5.00
CA GLY A 539 -14.92 12.39 5.46
C GLY A 539 -14.76 11.33 4.38
N PHE A 540 -13.82 10.40 4.57
CA PHE A 540 -13.60 9.33 3.62
C PHE A 540 -14.59 8.19 3.82
N TYR A 541 -15.02 7.59 2.71
CA TYR A 541 -15.71 6.30 2.69
C TYR A 541 -15.04 5.39 1.66
N LEU A 542 -14.07 4.61 2.14
CA LEU A 542 -13.34 3.61 1.36
C LEU A 542 -14.09 2.30 1.31
N PHE A 543 -13.97 1.53 0.23
CA PHE A 543 -14.33 0.12 0.22
C PHE A 543 -13.77 -0.61 -1.01
N SER A 544 -13.73 -1.93 -0.96
CA SER A 544 -13.52 -2.80 -2.11
C SER A 544 -14.63 -3.87 -2.09
N THR A 545 -15.20 -4.17 -3.26
CA THR A 545 -16.17 -5.26 -3.43
C THR A 545 -15.55 -6.34 -4.30
N PRO A 546 -15.76 -7.63 -3.98
CA PRO A 546 -15.30 -8.70 -4.85
C PRO A 546 -15.92 -8.54 -6.25
N ALA A 547 -15.10 -8.76 -7.28
CA ALA A 547 -15.51 -8.67 -8.68
C ALA A 547 -16.39 -9.89 -9.04
N ASN A 548 -17.65 -9.84 -8.63
CA ASN A 548 -18.65 -10.82 -9.02
C ASN A 548 -19.46 -10.26 -10.19
N TRP A 549 -19.67 -11.08 -11.22
CA TRP A 549 -20.64 -10.78 -12.25
C TRP A 549 -22.03 -10.70 -11.62
N VAL A 550 -22.73 -9.60 -11.85
CA VAL A 550 -24.16 -9.48 -11.54
C VAL A 550 -24.91 -9.83 -12.82
N ASP A 551 -25.81 -10.78 -12.74
CA ASP A 551 -26.61 -11.18 -13.90
C ASP A 551 -27.42 -10.00 -14.43
N MET A 552 -27.59 -9.94 -15.76
CA MET A 552 -28.36 -8.89 -16.41
C MET A 552 -29.84 -9.05 -16.04
N GLU A 553 -30.28 -8.36 -15.01
CA GLU A 553 -31.70 -8.26 -14.65
C GLU A 553 -32.33 -7.11 -15.44
N LEU A 554 -33.03 -7.46 -16.53
CA LEU A 554 -33.99 -6.57 -17.17
C LEU A 554 -35.28 -6.65 -16.34
N THR A 555 -35.51 -5.69 -15.45
CA THR A 555 -36.77 -5.63 -14.70
C THR A 555 -37.93 -5.39 -15.66
N GLU A 556 -38.92 -6.30 -15.67
CA GLU A 556 -40.19 -6.13 -16.39
C GLU A 556 -41.13 -5.10 -15.69
N GLU A 557 -40.71 -4.55 -14.55
CA GLU A 557 -41.46 -3.55 -13.78
C GLU A 557 -41.26 -2.12 -14.32
N ASP A 558 -42.35 -1.34 -14.39
CA ASP A 558 -42.36 0.09 -14.76
C ASP A 558 -41.63 1.02 -13.75
N PHE A 559 -40.94 0.49 -12.74
CA PHE A 559 -40.29 1.28 -11.69
C PHE A 559 -38.83 1.59 -12.01
N SER A 560 -38.58 2.84 -12.43
CA SER A 560 -37.25 3.38 -12.67
C SER A 560 -36.74 4.13 -11.42
N ILE A 561 -35.66 3.63 -10.80
CA ILE A 561 -34.98 4.30 -9.68
C ILE A 561 -34.55 5.72 -10.10
N SER A 562 -34.09 5.89 -11.34
CA SER A 562 -33.72 7.21 -11.88
C SER A 562 -34.89 8.19 -11.85
N ASP A 563 -36.08 7.75 -12.25
CA ASP A 563 -37.28 8.61 -12.26
C ASP A 563 -37.80 8.88 -10.85
N HIS A 564 -37.66 7.91 -9.94
CA HIS A 564 -37.91 8.12 -8.52
C HIS A 564 -37.02 9.22 -7.94
N PHE A 565 -35.69 9.20 -8.18
CA PHE A 565 -34.79 10.23 -7.67
C PHE A 565 -35.00 11.61 -8.32
N LYS A 566 -35.44 11.67 -9.58
CA LYS A 566 -35.92 12.93 -10.19
C LYS A 566 -37.15 13.48 -9.46
N ALA A 567 -38.07 12.62 -9.03
CA ALA A 567 -39.24 13.01 -8.25
C ALA A 567 -38.87 13.48 -6.83
N VAL A 568 -37.92 12.80 -6.17
CA VAL A 568 -37.35 13.22 -4.87
C VAL A 568 -36.76 14.64 -4.94
N GLY A 569 -36.24 15.05 -6.11
CA GLY A 569 -35.75 16.40 -6.32
C GLY A 569 -36.80 17.51 -6.15
N ALA A 570 -38.10 17.19 -6.26
CA ALA A 570 -39.17 18.12 -5.88
C ALA A 570 -39.17 18.39 -4.38
N THR A 571 -39.18 17.34 -3.56
CA THR A 571 -39.16 17.44 -2.11
C THR A 571 -37.89 18.14 -1.61
N LEU A 572 -36.74 17.89 -2.23
CA LEU A 572 -35.50 18.60 -1.87
C LEU A 572 -35.59 20.09 -2.21
N MET A 573 -36.16 20.46 -3.35
CA MET A 573 -36.36 21.86 -3.73
C MET A 573 -37.28 22.59 -2.74
N ASP A 574 -38.38 21.97 -2.35
CA ASP A 574 -39.31 22.52 -1.35
C ASP A 574 -38.59 22.69 0.01
N MET A 575 -37.78 21.71 0.40
CA MET A 575 -36.95 21.79 1.61
C MET A 575 -35.92 22.92 1.56
N ILE A 576 -35.25 23.12 0.43
CA ILE A 576 -34.31 24.22 0.23
C ILE A 576 -35.04 25.56 0.38
N GLN A 577 -36.22 25.71 -0.24
CA GLN A 577 -37.01 26.93 -0.16
C GLN A 577 -37.48 27.21 1.28
N HIS A 578 -37.94 26.17 1.99
CA HIS A 578 -38.33 26.26 3.41
C HIS A 578 -37.20 26.80 4.27
N PHE A 579 -36.03 26.15 4.25
CA PHE A 579 -34.91 26.57 5.08
C PHE A 579 -34.22 27.85 4.57
N SER A 580 -34.39 28.23 3.30
CA SER A 580 -33.90 29.53 2.80
C SER A 580 -34.73 30.71 3.32
N ALA A 581 -35.97 30.48 3.75
CA ALA A 581 -36.84 31.54 4.24
C ALA A 581 -36.48 32.03 5.65
N LEU A 582 -35.87 31.19 6.50
CA LEU A 582 -35.62 31.52 7.91
C LEU A 582 -34.30 30.95 8.42
N ASP A 583 -33.55 31.77 9.17
CA ASP A 583 -32.32 31.35 9.83
C ASP A 583 -32.66 30.37 10.96
N THR A 584 -32.26 29.11 10.79
CA THR A 584 -32.65 28.01 11.69
C THR A 584 -31.45 27.54 12.51
N LYS A 585 -31.48 27.79 13.82
CA LYS A 585 -30.41 27.40 14.73
C LYS A 585 -30.62 25.99 15.26
N ILE A 586 -29.62 25.13 15.15
CA ILE A 586 -29.62 23.79 15.77
C ILE A 586 -28.88 23.84 17.11
N VAL A 587 -29.51 23.27 18.14
CA VAL A 587 -28.96 23.20 19.50
C VAL A 587 -28.88 21.75 19.97
N LEU A 588 -27.72 21.39 20.55
CA LEU A 588 -27.53 20.12 21.26
C LEU A 588 -27.91 20.28 22.73
N GLN A 589 -28.53 19.26 23.29
CA GLN A 589 -28.84 19.17 24.71
C GLN A 589 -27.56 19.00 25.55
N PRO A 590 -27.55 19.40 26.83
CA PRO A 590 -26.36 19.29 27.68
C PRO A 590 -25.78 17.89 27.78
N HIS A 591 -26.62 16.86 27.99
CA HIS A 591 -26.19 15.47 28.09
C HIS A 591 -25.61 14.93 26.78
N GLN A 592 -26.16 15.34 25.63
CA GLN A 592 -25.58 15.01 24.33
C GLN A 592 -24.16 15.56 24.20
N LYS A 593 -23.91 16.79 24.66
CA LYS A 593 -22.55 17.36 24.63
C LYS A 593 -21.57 16.55 25.47
N GLU A 594 -22.02 15.97 26.59
CA GLU A 594 -21.18 15.08 27.41
C GLU A 594 -20.79 13.82 26.63
N TRP A 595 -21.77 13.14 26.01
CA TRP A 595 -21.54 11.95 25.18
C TRP A 595 -20.58 12.23 24.02
N LEU A 596 -20.79 13.34 23.30
CA LEU A 596 -19.95 13.72 22.16
C LEU A 596 -18.52 14.07 22.61
N ASN A 597 -18.35 14.71 23.77
CA ASN A 597 -17.02 15.00 24.32
C ASN A 597 -16.31 13.74 24.83
N GLU A 598 -17.02 12.80 25.43
CA GLU A 598 -16.47 11.49 25.80
C GLU A 598 -16.01 10.72 24.56
N PHE A 599 -16.87 10.65 23.53
CA PHE A 599 -16.53 10.06 22.23
C PHE A 599 -15.26 10.68 21.64
N GLY A 600 -15.19 12.02 21.58
CA GLY A 600 -14.01 12.73 21.07
C GLY A 600 -12.74 12.47 21.89
N ARG A 601 -12.82 12.44 23.22
CA ARG A 601 -11.68 12.13 24.11
C ARG A 601 -11.19 10.69 23.93
N ARG A 602 -12.10 9.74 23.76
CA ARG A 602 -11.77 8.33 23.46
C ARG A 602 -11.00 8.23 22.17
N TRP A 603 -11.57 8.73 21.06
CA TRP A 603 -10.92 8.66 19.74
C TRP A 603 -9.59 9.41 19.69
N MET A 604 -9.48 10.57 20.35
CA MET A 604 -8.22 11.30 20.48
C MET A 604 -7.14 10.44 21.13
N THR A 605 -7.49 9.73 22.21
CA THR A 605 -6.56 8.85 22.93
C THR A 605 -6.20 7.63 22.08
N GLU A 606 -7.19 7.00 21.45
CA GLU A 606 -7.00 5.81 20.63
C GLU A 606 -6.10 6.08 19.41
N VAL A 607 -6.35 7.17 18.68
CA VAL A 607 -5.57 7.53 17.48
C VAL A 607 -4.15 7.94 17.83
N ALA A 608 -3.96 8.79 18.87
CA ALA A 608 -2.63 9.16 19.34
C ALA A 608 -1.81 7.95 19.80
N THR A 609 -2.48 6.93 20.35
CA THR A 609 -1.81 5.73 20.84
C THR A 609 -1.48 4.79 19.68
N PHE A 610 -2.48 4.33 18.95
CA PHE A 610 -2.36 3.17 18.04
C PHE A 610 -2.12 3.51 16.58
N VAL A 611 -2.28 4.77 16.17
CA VAL A 611 -2.11 5.19 14.78
C VAL A 611 -0.90 6.09 14.65
N ASP A 612 -1.07 7.37 15.02
CA ASP A 612 -0.09 8.43 14.83
C ASP A 612 -0.55 9.68 15.61
N ASP A 613 0.38 10.45 16.16
CA ASP A 613 0.05 11.72 16.80
C ASP A 613 -0.46 12.73 15.76
N GLU A 614 0.04 12.69 14.53
CA GLU A 614 -0.42 13.55 13.42
C GLU A 614 -1.85 13.21 12.99
N ALA A 615 -2.24 11.92 13.05
CA ALA A 615 -3.59 11.47 12.75
C ALA A 615 -4.65 12.04 13.73
N THR A 616 -4.25 12.53 14.91
CA THR A 616 -5.18 13.20 15.84
C THR A 616 -5.83 14.44 15.23
N ALA A 617 -5.22 15.04 14.20
CA ALA A 617 -5.83 16.13 13.44
C ALA A 617 -7.17 15.72 12.81
N VAL A 618 -7.30 14.46 12.37
CA VAL A 618 -8.54 13.88 11.83
C VAL A 618 -9.63 13.94 12.89
N VAL A 619 -9.39 13.37 14.08
CA VAL A 619 -10.37 13.34 15.17
C VAL A 619 -10.82 14.75 15.59
N LYS A 620 -9.88 15.71 15.67
CA LYS A 620 -10.21 17.12 16.01
C LYS A 620 -11.18 17.76 15.01
N ARG A 621 -11.06 17.44 13.72
CA ARG A 621 -11.96 17.95 12.66
C ARG A 621 -13.27 17.19 12.61
N PHE A 622 -13.25 15.90 12.93
CA PHE A 622 -14.46 15.10 13.03
C PHE A 622 -15.40 15.55 14.16
N GLY A 623 -14.90 16.23 15.21
CA GLY A 623 -15.78 16.87 16.19
C GLY A 623 -16.73 17.92 15.57
N LEU A 624 -16.26 18.67 14.56
CA LEU A 624 -17.12 19.61 13.81
C LEU A 624 -18.01 18.88 12.80
N ILE A 625 -17.47 17.87 12.09
CA ILE A 625 -18.24 17.04 11.15
C ILE A 625 -19.41 16.36 11.86
N LEU A 626 -19.18 15.79 13.05
CA LEU A 626 -20.20 15.18 13.89
C LEU A 626 -21.33 16.15 14.20
N PHE A 627 -21.00 17.37 14.63
CA PHE A 627 -22.02 18.38 14.90
C PHE A 627 -22.79 18.77 13.62
N ARG A 628 -22.11 18.85 12.47
CA ARG A 628 -22.76 19.10 11.17
C ARG A 628 -23.71 17.98 10.76
N ILE A 629 -23.36 16.73 11.01
CA ILE A 629 -24.25 15.60 10.77
C ILE A 629 -25.48 15.70 11.68
N CYS A 630 -25.31 16.05 12.96
CA CYS A 630 -26.45 16.33 13.86
C CYS A 630 -27.36 17.42 13.27
N MET A 631 -26.78 18.51 12.73
CA MET A 631 -27.55 19.58 12.11
C MET A 631 -28.37 19.09 10.91
N ILE A 632 -27.75 18.32 10.02
CA ILE A 632 -28.43 17.79 8.82
C ILE A 632 -29.55 16.83 9.21
N LEU A 633 -29.28 15.86 10.08
CA LEU A 633 -30.29 14.88 10.51
C LEU A 633 -31.47 15.57 11.21
N THR A 634 -31.20 16.53 12.10
CA THR A 634 -32.24 17.28 12.81
C THR A 634 -33.10 18.09 11.84
N ALA A 635 -32.47 18.87 10.94
CA ALA A 635 -33.19 19.70 9.98
C ALA A 635 -34.07 18.86 9.04
N VAL A 636 -33.52 17.76 8.50
CA VAL A 636 -34.24 16.88 7.59
C VAL A 636 -35.36 16.11 8.29
N ARG A 637 -35.19 15.74 9.56
CA ARG A 637 -36.26 15.07 10.32
C ARG A 637 -37.41 16.01 10.65
N ARG A 638 -37.09 17.23 11.05
CA ARG A 638 -38.07 18.25 11.42
C ARG A 638 -38.75 18.88 10.21
N TYR A 639 -38.23 18.67 9.00
CA TYR A 639 -38.86 19.14 7.78
C TYR A 639 -40.27 18.54 7.62
N GLY A 640 -41.29 19.40 7.63
CA GLY A 640 -42.70 19.00 7.52
C GLY A 640 -43.46 18.91 8.84
N ASP A 641 -42.81 19.09 9.99
CA ASP A 641 -43.49 19.27 11.28
C ASP A 641 -44.06 20.70 11.38
N ASP A 642 -45.24 20.90 11.97
CA ASP A 642 -45.81 22.25 12.18
C ASP A 642 -44.91 23.16 13.07
N GLU A 643 -44.00 22.57 13.85
CA GLU A 643 -42.95 23.26 14.63
C GLU A 643 -41.68 23.62 13.82
N ALA A 644 -41.57 23.21 12.55
CA ALA A 644 -40.42 23.47 11.67
C ALA A 644 -40.23 24.95 11.31
N ILE A 645 -41.15 25.81 11.78
CA ILE A 645 -41.12 27.27 11.67
C ILE A 645 -40.55 27.88 12.98
N SER A 646 -39.83 27.11 13.80
CA SER A 646 -39.06 27.64 14.91
C SER A 646 -37.67 28.09 14.45
N SER A 647 -37.25 29.29 14.87
CA SER A 647 -35.88 29.78 14.68
C SER A 647 -34.83 28.92 15.41
N GLU A 648 -35.26 28.05 16.32
CA GLU A 648 -34.39 27.15 17.07
C GLU A 648 -34.95 25.72 17.10
N LEU A 649 -34.17 24.74 16.64
CA LEU A 649 -34.50 23.32 16.67
C LEU A 649 -33.52 22.57 17.57
N VAL A 650 -34.06 21.74 18.45
CA VAL A 650 -33.27 20.89 19.36
C VAL A 650 -33.02 19.54 18.71
N CYS A 651 -31.76 19.13 18.65
CA CYS A 651 -31.37 17.79 18.21
C CYS A 651 -31.87 16.75 19.21
N ASN A 652 -32.57 15.73 18.74
CA ASN A 652 -33.00 14.61 19.59
C ASN A 652 -31.86 13.60 19.78
N ASP A 653 -32.00 12.73 20.78
CA ASP A 653 -30.96 11.75 21.11
C ASP A 653 -30.74 10.72 20.00
N LEU A 654 -31.79 10.39 19.24
CA LEU A 654 -31.72 9.46 18.12
C LEU A 654 -30.80 9.97 17.01
N ASP A 655 -30.96 11.24 16.62
CA ASP A 655 -30.15 11.90 15.60
C ASP A 655 -28.71 12.11 16.08
N ALA A 656 -28.52 12.47 17.35
CA ALA A 656 -27.19 12.58 17.95
C ALA A 656 -26.45 11.21 17.99
N GLN A 657 -27.14 10.13 18.32
CA GLN A 657 -26.59 8.77 18.33
C GLN A 657 -26.29 8.26 16.92
N ASN A 658 -27.17 8.51 15.96
CA ASN A 658 -26.93 8.17 14.56
C ASN A 658 -25.72 8.95 14.01
N ALA A 659 -25.63 10.24 14.30
CA ALA A 659 -24.48 11.06 13.92
C ALA A 659 -23.16 10.52 14.50
N LEU A 660 -23.17 10.05 15.76
CA LEU A 660 -22.02 9.40 16.39
C LEU A 660 -21.58 8.15 15.62
N LYS A 661 -22.52 7.24 15.32
CA LYS A 661 -22.24 5.99 14.58
C LYS A 661 -21.70 6.26 13.18
N ILE A 662 -22.30 7.20 12.45
CA ILE A 662 -21.85 7.62 11.12
C ILE A 662 -20.43 8.18 11.19
N THR A 663 -20.19 9.08 12.15
CA THR A 663 -18.88 9.73 12.34
C THR A 663 -17.81 8.70 12.72
N GLU A 664 -18.14 7.72 13.55
CA GLU A 664 -17.22 6.63 13.92
C GLU A 664 -16.76 5.83 12.70
N THR A 665 -17.69 5.43 11.83
CA THR A 665 -17.35 4.77 10.56
C THR A 665 -16.47 5.70 9.70
N LEU A 666 -16.86 6.95 9.48
CA LEU A 666 -16.05 7.87 8.65
C LEU A 666 -14.64 8.14 9.23
N ILE A 667 -14.48 8.16 10.56
CA ILE A 667 -13.16 8.24 11.20
C ILE A 667 -12.33 7.01 10.85
N GLN A 668 -12.90 5.81 10.98
CA GLN A 668 -12.18 4.56 10.69
C GLN A 668 -11.71 4.50 9.23
N HIS A 669 -12.56 4.91 8.28
CA HIS A 669 -12.18 4.99 6.88
C HIS A 669 -11.09 6.05 6.68
N SER A 670 -11.25 7.26 7.24
CA SER A 670 -10.23 8.31 7.15
C SER A 670 -8.88 7.87 7.72
N LEU A 671 -8.86 7.11 8.81
CA LEU A 671 -7.64 6.54 9.38
C LEU A 671 -7.02 5.45 8.49
N SER A 672 -7.82 4.65 7.79
CA SER A 672 -7.31 3.70 6.80
C SER A 672 -6.60 4.40 5.64
N MET A 673 -7.20 5.47 5.07
CA MET A 673 -6.54 6.26 4.03
C MET A 673 -5.30 6.99 4.54
N PHE A 674 -5.31 7.49 5.78
CA PHE A 674 -4.13 8.14 6.39
C PHE A 674 -2.88 7.25 6.41
N LYS A 675 -3.04 5.93 6.49
CA LYS A 675 -1.92 4.98 6.53
C LYS A 675 -1.21 4.83 5.18
N VAL A 676 -1.89 5.11 4.08
CA VAL A 676 -1.42 4.86 2.71
C VAL A 676 -0.90 6.14 2.05
N LEU A 677 -1.42 7.29 2.45
CA LEU A 677 -0.97 8.57 1.88
C LEU A 677 0.49 8.89 2.24
N PRO A 678 1.24 9.55 1.32
CA PRO A 678 2.61 9.98 1.58
C PRO A 678 2.72 10.87 2.83
N LYS A 679 3.58 10.44 3.77
CA LYS A 679 3.94 11.20 4.97
C LYS A 679 5.29 11.89 4.76
N ASN A 680 5.42 13.13 5.20
CA ASN A 680 6.71 13.81 5.26
C ASN A 680 7.51 13.28 6.47
N GLY A 681 8.13 12.10 6.34
CA GLY A 681 9.01 11.52 7.35
C GLY A 681 8.81 10.02 7.59
N ASN A 682 9.85 9.36 8.12
CA ASN A 682 9.84 7.95 8.52
C ASN A 682 8.91 7.75 9.73
N THR A 683 7.63 7.48 9.48
CA THR A 683 6.66 7.24 10.55
C THR A 683 6.07 5.85 10.39
N GLU A 684 6.68 4.88 11.08
CA GLU A 684 6.18 3.50 11.18
C GLU A 684 4.74 3.50 11.72
N VAL A 685 3.80 3.12 10.85
CA VAL A 685 2.40 2.88 11.20
C VAL A 685 2.35 1.66 12.12
N ASN A 686 1.94 1.86 13.37
CA ASN A 686 1.99 0.82 14.43
C ASN A 686 0.75 -0.10 14.45
N ALA A 687 0.35 -0.65 13.30
CA ALA A 687 -0.72 -1.65 13.26
C ALA A 687 -0.43 -2.85 14.20
N GLN A 688 0.85 -3.26 14.28
CA GLN A 688 1.32 -4.33 15.16
C GLN A 688 1.20 -4.00 16.66
N MET A 689 1.14 -2.73 17.06
CA MET A 689 1.01 -2.35 18.48
C MET A 689 -0.38 -2.64 19.04
N ARG A 690 -1.44 -2.51 18.23
CA ARG A 690 -2.80 -2.84 18.65
C ARG A 690 -2.94 -4.35 18.89
N THR A 691 -2.48 -5.16 17.95
CA THR A 691 -2.42 -6.62 18.08
C THR A 691 -1.57 -7.04 19.28
N PHE A 692 -0.42 -6.38 19.48
CA PHE A 692 0.42 -6.57 20.66
C PHE A 692 -0.35 -6.30 21.96
N PHE A 693 -1.05 -5.17 22.06
CA PHE A 693 -1.85 -4.83 23.24
C PHE A 693 -2.99 -5.83 23.48
N GLU A 694 -3.73 -6.22 22.45
CA GLU A 694 -4.85 -7.15 22.54
C GLU A 694 -4.40 -8.54 23.03
N LEU A 695 -3.23 -9.02 22.59
CA LEU A 695 -2.68 -10.32 22.99
C LEU A 695 -2.05 -10.37 24.39
N LEU A 696 -1.85 -9.23 25.05
CA LEU A 696 -1.35 -9.20 26.43
C LEU A 696 -2.46 -9.61 27.42
N PRO A 697 -2.14 -10.32 28.51
CA PRO A 697 -3.08 -10.53 29.61
C PRO A 697 -3.51 -9.21 30.27
N ASP A 698 -4.56 -9.24 31.10
CA ASP A 698 -4.98 -8.06 31.88
C ASP A 698 -3.92 -7.65 32.92
N TYR A 699 -3.17 -8.61 33.47
CA TYR A 699 -2.04 -8.38 34.35
C TYR A 699 -0.85 -9.22 33.88
N PHE A 700 0.30 -8.58 33.63
CA PHE A 700 1.44 -9.25 33.01
C PHE A 700 2.79 -8.61 33.40
N SER A 701 3.87 -9.39 33.28
CA SER A 701 5.24 -8.95 33.48
C SER A 701 5.90 -8.48 32.17
N ARG A 702 6.97 -7.69 32.27
CA ARG A 702 7.82 -7.32 31.13
C ARG A 702 8.34 -8.56 30.38
N LYS A 703 8.57 -9.68 31.08
CA LYS A 703 9.04 -10.92 30.43
C LYS A 703 7.96 -11.52 29.53
N GLU A 704 6.71 -11.53 29.98
CA GLU A 704 5.57 -12.01 29.20
C GLU A 704 5.30 -11.10 28.00
N SER A 705 5.41 -9.77 28.17
CA SER A 705 5.27 -8.85 27.04
C SER A 705 6.36 -9.05 25.98
N ILE A 706 7.61 -9.31 26.39
CA ILE A 706 8.69 -9.63 25.45
C ILE A 706 8.39 -10.95 24.72
N SER A 707 7.87 -11.96 25.41
CA SER A 707 7.50 -13.23 24.77
C SER A 707 6.38 -13.07 23.73
N THR A 708 5.36 -12.26 24.03
CA THR A 708 4.28 -11.91 23.09
C THR A 708 4.82 -11.12 21.91
N ALA A 709 5.75 -10.19 22.14
CA ALA A 709 6.43 -9.44 21.09
C ALA A 709 7.26 -10.36 20.17
N THR A 710 8.04 -11.29 20.72
CA THR A 710 8.81 -12.27 19.94
C THR A 710 7.91 -13.15 19.09
N ARG A 711 6.75 -13.57 19.60
CA ARG A 711 5.73 -14.31 18.83
C ARG A 711 5.16 -13.51 17.66
N LEU A 712 5.15 -12.17 17.76
CA LEU A 712 4.74 -11.24 16.70
C LEU A 712 5.91 -10.80 15.79
N GLY A 713 7.11 -11.36 15.95
CA GLY A 713 8.30 -10.96 15.19
C GLY A 713 8.91 -9.61 15.61
N LEU A 714 8.48 -9.04 16.75
CA LEU A 714 8.94 -7.76 17.27
C LEU A 714 10.21 -7.91 18.12
N LYS A 715 11.16 -6.98 17.96
CA LYS A 715 12.37 -6.92 18.78
C LYS A 715 12.04 -6.37 20.18
N THR A 716 12.81 -6.77 21.19
CA THR A 716 12.68 -6.31 22.59
C THR A 716 12.59 -4.78 22.74
N PRO A 717 13.42 -3.95 22.06
CA PRO A 717 13.32 -2.49 22.16
C PRO A 717 11.98 -1.94 21.65
N THR A 718 11.38 -2.57 20.65
CA THR A 718 10.05 -2.20 20.12
C THR A 718 8.96 -2.51 21.13
N ALA A 719 9.02 -3.67 21.79
CA ALA A 719 8.10 -4.04 22.86
C ALA A 719 8.15 -3.06 24.03
N ASP A 720 9.35 -2.66 24.47
CA ASP A 720 9.53 -1.66 25.54
C ASP A 720 8.99 -0.28 25.13
N LYS A 721 9.22 0.13 23.87
CA LYS A 721 8.65 1.36 23.31
C LYS A 721 7.12 1.32 23.31
N TYR A 722 6.51 0.19 22.96
CA TYR A 722 5.06 0.00 22.99
C TYR A 722 4.50 0.09 24.41
N LEU A 723 5.14 -0.57 25.39
CA LEU A 723 4.73 -0.49 26.79
C LEU A 723 4.78 0.95 27.32
N SER A 724 5.87 1.68 27.05
CA SER A 724 6.03 3.08 27.45
C SER A 724 4.94 3.97 26.84
N ARG A 725 4.62 3.77 25.56
CA ARG A 725 3.54 4.51 24.87
C ARG A 725 2.16 4.19 25.46
N LEU A 726 1.85 2.91 25.67
CA LEU A 726 0.59 2.47 26.27
C LEU A 726 0.41 3.00 27.70
N GLN A 727 1.49 3.05 28.49
CA GLN A 727 1.49 3.65 29.83
C GLN A 727 1.28 5.16 29.78
N LYS A 728 1.99 5.87 28.89
CA LYS A 728 1.85 7.32 28.69
C LYS A 728 0.41 7.73 28.36
N HIS A 729 -0.29 6.95 27.54
CA HIS A 729 -1.67 7.23 27.15
C HIS A 729 -2.73 6.59 28.06
N GLY A 730 -2.32 5.95 29.16
CA GLY A 730 -3.22 5.43 30.19
C GLY A 730 -3.98 4.16 29.79
N TYR A 731 -3.44 3.35 28.88
CA TYR A 731 -3.90 1.99 28.60
C TYR A 731 -3.29 0.96 29.54
N LEU A 732 -2.12 1.27 30.11
CA LEU A 732 -1.44 0.46 31.10
C LEU A 732 -1.16 1.28 32.36
N HIS A 733 -1.37 0.64 33.51
CA HIS A 733 -0.86 1.08 34.79
C HIS A 733 0.30 0.18 35.20
N GLN A 734 1.32 0.73 35.87
CA GLN A 734 2.46 -0.04 36.36
C GLN A 734 2.39 -0.15 37.90
N PRO A 735 1.65 -1.12 38.44
CA PRO A 735 1.47 -1.26 39.89
C PRO A 735 2.79 -1.61 40.61
N LYS A 736 3.72 -2.28 39.91
CA LYS A 736 5.04 -2.65 40.43
C LYS A 736 6.07 -2.58 39.31
N TYR A 737 7.31 -2.22 39.63
CA TYR A 737 8.39 -2.20 38.64
C TYR A 737 8.48 -3.53 37.88
N GLY A 738 8.37 -3.45 36.55
CA GLY A 738 8.39 -4.60 35.65
C GLY A 738 7.08 -5.38 35.51
N PHE A 739 5.98 -4.95 36.15
CA PHE A 739 4.64 -5.52 36.02
C PHE A 739 3.64 -4.45 35.58
N TYR A 740 2.76 -4.81 34.66
CA TYR A 740 1.79 -3.93 34.03
C TYR A 740 0.39 -4.51 34.15
N GLU A 741 -0.59 -3.62 34.22
CA GLU A 741 -2.01 -3.95 34.29
C GLU A 741 -2.77 -3.13 33.25
N LYS A 742 -3.66 -3.78 32.49
CA LYS A 742 -4.54 -3.13 31.53
C LYS A 742 -5.57 -2.29 32.27
N VAL A 743 -5.65 -1.03 31.87
CA VAL A 743 -6.71 -0.13 32.34
C VAL A 743 -7.93 -0.40 31.47
N ASN A 744 -8.94 -1.07 32.05
CA ASN A 744 -10.19 -1.39 31.35
C ASN A 744 -10.94 -0.11 30.95
N ARG A 745 -10.72 0.36 29.72
CA ARG A 745 -11.52 1.42 29.08
C ARG A 745 -12.66 0.89 28.20
N ILE A 746 -12.88 -0.43 28.18
CA ILE A 746 -13.83 -1.10 27.26
C ILE A 746 -15.29 -1.07 27.77
N ASN A 747 -15.58 -0.61 28.98
CA ASN A 747 -16.93 -0.72 29.57
C ASN A 747 -17.89 0.46 29.35
N CYS A 748 -17.53 1.53 28.63
CA CYS A 748 -18.45 2.69 28.51
C CYS A 748 -19.40 2.68 27.31
N VAL A 749 -19.44 1.63 26.47
CA VAL A 749 -20.44 1.52 25.37
C VAL A 749 -21.40 0.33 25.53
N LYS A 750 -21.17 -0.56 26.52
CA LYS A 750 -22.06 -1.71 26.75
C LYS A 750 -23.31 -1.42 27.61
N HIS A 751 -23.49 -0.18 28.08
CA HIS A 751 -24.69 0.24 28.80
C HIS A 751 -25.23 1.56 28.26
N ILE A 752 -25.75 1.55 27.03
CA ILE A 752 -26.92 2.38 26.73
C ILE A 752 -28.07 1.38 26.70
N ASN A 753 -28.81 1.33 27.81
CA ASN A 753 -29.98 0.50 27.95
C ASN A 753 -31.05 1.03 26.97
N PRO A 754 -31.51 0.24 25.99
CA PRO A 754 -32.58 0.66 25.07
C PRO A 754 -33.90 0.95 25.80
N ASP A 755 -34.06 0.49 27.04
CA ASP A 755 -35.28 0.64 27.84
C ASP A 755 -35.35 1.94 28.67
N THR A 756 -34.58 2.97 28.29
CA THR A 756 -34.68 4.34 28.87
C THR A 756 -35.07 5.39 27.83
N VAL A 757 -35.89 4.99 26.84
CA VAL A 757 -36.64 5.89 25.94
C VAL A 757 -38.10 5.96 26.39
#